data_AF-N6W7R0-F1
#
_entry.id   AF-N6W7R0-F1
#
_cell.length_a   1.000
_cell.length_b   1.000
_cell.length_c   1.000
_cell.angle_alpha   90.00
_cell.angle_beta   90.00
_cell.angle_gamma   90.00
#
_symmetry.space_group_name_H-M   'P 1'
#
loop_
_entity.id
_entity.type
_entity.pdbx_description
1 polymer ?
#
loop_
_entity_poly.entity_id
_entity_poly.type
_entity_poly.pdbx_seq_one_letter_code
_entity_poly.pdbx_strand_id
1 'polypeptide(L)'
;MALLIHIAGDSDLGIARGGLHPYERRRIQKGRLNELEELSDPEQIARRLLEMNYDVAVEEKRRGVDVNPDQEQSTPMEKAFQGLKELKKTGPLQVLIVGTADGEGGTERIARVLARQLKELRSRCSIELGEVTPLVLRSLAEKDWLVEMEQAMQDSAAEGEVILPIAGGSTAIVLGVAGAAIASGRDLSMLLAKLQPEQLHPRKSQQAQLYPLKISADPIRGWLLGLGLPTLLGDEYQDDGQVRQAAASVERAFAEKVTVDQRADALGQLLLMDVARGDLAAGMSIRAWHDAEMKRPNDQGGSKCLMSAALEEAGKSATHDFAALMDGEAAEKTRLRVLAAVGVHAVPDFLSWPNEHVCLICSVGTNRQQDDRGDFASNLMKTVPPEEIRLACSVAGEFRLHTVLLASQDSADHAHNLKEKLESPSAANSRESSWAQPSAEVINYGTSAGGRETVEELTTLINNVSGEVRKSLDDRCPRPRAILVATLGEKETILPALSAAQNYGAQWGIPVFLVSTVKRNEEEFQFHQFGLHQDAREALLRAARYCMERLDLLSTYRLLTLGDQKMREHAEAAKSLAKALEEAVNAKQIDEHAARIADAYRVIAGFCQSSSDELLRARLATIAGELIFRGRSQDEPVILRRKKGDKSAVKTLKSATREQLLQIIYKVRTETALNHGKFTVDQALEDVLGKRISSTSLPTTTTYSDLLQAAVDKIQEAIEGKPESASSNWKQRFDELHGWIEGELNA
;
A
#
# COMPACT_ATOMS: atom_id res chain seq x y z
N MET A 1 9.28 23.31 -16.87
CA MET A 1 8.89 22.79 -18.19
C MET A 1 7.81 21.74 -17.94
N ALA A 2 6.62 21.84 -18.55
CA ALA A 2 5.54 20.87 -18.31
C ALA A 2 5.71 19.63 -19.22
N LEU A 3 5.18 18.49 -18.79
CA LEU A 3 5.15 17.25 -19.55
C LEU A 3 3.72 16.95 -19.98
N LEU A 4 3.45 16.98 -21.28
CA LEU A 4 2.19 16.52 -21.85
C LEU A 4 2.27 15.02 -22.15
N ILE A 5 1.38 14.23 -21.58
CA ILE A 5 1.31 12.80 -21.87
C ILE A 5 0.04 12.53 -22.67
N HIS A 6 0.19 12.30 -23.98
CA HIS A 6 -0.93 12.03 -24.87
C HIS A 6 -1.02 10.53 -25.16
N ILE A 7 -2.20 9.94 -24.93
CA ILE A 7 -2.43 8.53 -25.20
C ILE A 7 -3.03 8.40 -26.60
N ALA A 8 -2.24 7.83 -27.50
CA ALA A 8 -2.59 7.66 -28.90
C ALA A 8 -3.80 6.72 -29.05
N GLY A 9 -4.69 7.08 -29.96
CA GLY A 9 -5.82 6.23 -30.33
C GLY A 9 -6.34 6.51 -31.72
N ASP A 10 -7.28 5.68 -32.18
CA ASP A 10 -7.91 5.80 -33.50
C ASP A 10 -8.58 7.16 -33.73
N SER A 11 -9.02 7.83 -32.66
CA SER A 11 -9.57 9.19 -32.70
C SER A 11 -8.56 10.23 -33.19
N ASP A 12 -7.25 10.01 -33.00
CA ASP A 12 -6.20 10.88 -33.54
C ASP A 12 -6.03 10.74 -35.06
N LEU A 13 -6.59 9.68 -35.63
CA LEU A 13 -6.72 9.51 -37.08
C LEU A 13 -8.11 9.93 -37.59
N GLY A 14 -8.96 10.50 -36.74
CA GLY A 14 -10.33 10.88 -37.08
C GLY A 14 -11.27 9.68 -37.30
N ILE A 15 -11.02 8.55 -36.65
CA ILE A 15 -11.86 7.35 -36.72
C ILE A 15 -12.79 7.33 -35.49
N ALA A 16 -14.10 7.30 -35.71
CA ALA A 16 -15.13 7.32 -34.68
C ALA A 16 -15.10 6.06 -33.80
N ARG A 17 -15.53 6.23 -32.54
CA ARG A 17 -15.64 5.14 -31.56
C ARG A 17 -16.91 4.31 -31.85
N GLY A 18 -16.76 2.99 -31.98
CA GLY A 18 -17.88 2.07 -32.14
C GLY A 18 -18.37 1.92 -33.60
N GLY A 19 -19.32 1.01 -33.83
CA GLY A 19 -20.02 0.85 -35.12
C GLY A 19 -19.25 0.15 -36.26
N LEU A 20 -17.91 0.15 -36.25
CA LEU A 20 -17.08 -0.44 -37.31
C LEU A 20 -16.64 -1.87 -37.00
N HIS A 21 -16.69 -2.75 -38.01
CA HIS A 21 -16.14 -4.10 -37.92
C HIS A 21 -14.60 -4.05 -37.75
N PRO A 22 -13.96 -4.89 -36.91
CA PRO A 22 -12.52 -4.83 -36.63
C PRO A 22 -11.62 -4.87 -37.87
N TYR A 23 -12.04 -5.59 -38.91
CA TYR A 23 -11.33 -5.63 -40.20
C TYR A 23 -11.35 -4.27 -40.92
N GLU A 24 -12.52 -3.62 -40.98
CA GLU A 24 -12.66 -2.32 -41.65
C GLU A 24 -11.91 -1.23 -40.89
N ARG A 25 -12.00 -1.24 -39.55
CA ARG A 25 -11.22 -0.34 -38.69
C ARG A 25 -9.72 -0.43 -38.98
N ARG A 26 -9.16 -1.64 -39.00
CA ARG A 26 -7.73 -1.87 -39.32
C ARG A 26 -7.36 -1.38 -40.72
N ARG A 27 -8.24 -1.58 -41.70
CA ARG A 27 -8.01 -1.12 -43.08
C ARG A 27 -7.95 0.40 -43.17
N ILE A 28 -8.89 1.10 -42.55
CA ILE A 28 -8.99 2.56 -42.51
C ILE A 28 -7.78 3.14 -41.76
N GLN A 29 -7.50 2.60 -40.57
CA GLN A 29 -6.33 2.96 -39.78
C GLN A 29 -5.04 2.84 -40.61
N LYS A 30 -4.87 1.71 -41.32
CA LYS A 30 -3.71 1.51 -42.20
C LYS A 30 -3.63 2.54 -43.33
N GLY A 31 -4.75 2.83 -43.99
CA GLY A 31 -4.81 3.80 -45.09
C GLY A 31 -4.42 5.21 -44.63
N ARG A 32 -5.03 5.69 -43.54
CA ARG A 32 -4.77 7.01 -42.97
C ARG A 32 -3.33 7.15 -42.44
N LEU A 33 -2.76 6.09 -41.87
CA LEU A 33 -1.35 6.07 -41.43
C LEU A 33 -0.38 6.10 -42.61
N ASN A 34 -0.63 5.33 -43.67
CA ASN A 34 0.20 5.38 -44.88
C ASN A 34 0.22 6.79 -45.46
N GLU A 35 -0.95 7.42 -45.58
CA GLU A 35 -1.06 8.79 -46.08
C GLU A 35 -0.24 9.77 -45.23
N LEU A 36 -0.33 9.68 -43.89
CA LEU A 36 0.47 10.51 -42.99
C LEU A 36 1.98 10.27 -43.09
N GLU A 37 2.42 9.02 -43.29
CA GLU A 37 3.84 8.66 -43.34
C GLU A 37 4.54 9.16 -44.62
N GLU A 38 3.79 9.31 -45.71
CA GLU A 38 4.29 9.79 -47.00
C GLU A 38 4.45 11.33 -47.07
N LEU A 39 3.90 12.05 -46.09
CA LEU A 39 3.95 13.51 -46.05
C LEU A 39 5.23 14.03 -45.38
N SER A 40 5.87 15.01 -46.04
CA SER A 40 6.95 15.85 -45.48
C SER A 40 6.57 17.33 -45.39
N ASP A 41 5.48 17.73 -46.03
CA ASP A 41 5.04 19.13 -46.06
C ASP A 41 4.25 19.48 -44.78
N PRO A 42 4.70 20.44 -43.95
CA PRO A 42 4.03 20.77 -42.70
C PRO A 42 2.56 21.20 -42.84
N GLU A 43 2.18 21.84 -43.94
CA GLU A 43 0.79 22.27 -44.16
C GLU A 43 -0.13 21.07 -44.41
N GLN A 44 0.30 20.14 -45.27
CA GLN A 44 -0.43 18.89 -45.48
C GLN A 44 -0.46 18.02 -44.22
N ILE A 45 0.64 17.92 -43.45
CA ILE A 45 0.67 17.17 -42.20
C ILE A 45 -0.34 17.75 -41.20
N ALA A 46 -0.37 19.07 -41.02
CA ALA A 46 -1.32 19.73 -40.11
C ALA A 46 -2.78 19.45 -40.54
N ARG A 47 -3.08 19.59 -41.83
CA ARG A 47 -4.40 19.31 -42.40
C ARG A 47 -4.88 17.87 -42.16
N ARG A 48 -3.98 16.88 -42.20
CA ARG A 48 -4.33 15.48 -41.90
C ARG A 48 -4.45 15.21 -40.41
N LEU A 49 -3.41 15.58 -39.67
CA LEU A 49 -3.19 15.21 -38.28
C LEU A 49 -4.04 16.01 -37.29
N LEU A 50 -4.32 17.27 -37.57
CA LEU A 50 -4.99 18.19 -36.66
C LEU A 50 -6.46 18.39 -37.07
N GLU A 51 -6.73 18.49 -38.38
CA GLU A 51 -8.06 18.79 -38.94
C GLU A 51 -8.82 17.54 -39.45
N MET A 52 -8.27 16.34 -39.31
CA MET A 52 -8.88 15.06 -39.74
C MET A 52 -9.25 14.98 -41.24
N ASN A 53 -8.64 15.81 -42.07
CA ASN A 53 -9.02 15.96 -43.46
C ASN A 53 -8.17 15.04 -44.32
N TYR A 54 -8.43 13.73 -44.33
CA TYR A 54 -7.67 12.74 -45.12
C TYR A 54 -8.18 12.61 -46.55
N ASP A 55 -7.28 12.44 -47.52
CA ASP A 55 -7.68 12.19 -48.91
C ASP A 55 -8.29 10.79 -49.05
N VAL A 56 -7.74 9.80 -48.33
CA VAL A 56 -8.31 8.44 -48.30
C VAL A 56 -9.75 8.41 -47.77
N ALA A 57 -10.17 9.42 -46.98
CA ALA A 57 -11.54 9.53 -46.48
C ALA A 57 -12.58 9.69 -47.60
N VAL A 58 -12.20 10.24 -48.76
CA VAL A 58 -13.09 10.32 -49.92
C VAL A 58 -13.41 8.92 -50.45
N GLU A 59 -12.43 8.01 -50.43
CA GLU A 59 -12.61 6.62 -50.87
C GLU A 59 -13.42 5.80 -49.85
N GLU A 60 -13.24 6.08 -48.55
CA GLU A 60 -14.03 5.51 -47.46
C GLU A 60 -15.51 5.88 -47.58
N LYS A 61 -15.81 7.17 -47.78
CA LYS A 61 -17.18 7.67 -48.00
C LYS A 61 -17.84 7.07 -49.24
N ARG A 62 -17.09 6.90 -50.34
CA ARG A 62 -17.59 6.23 -51.57
C ARG A 62 -18.00 4.78 -51.32
N ARG A 63 -17.44 4.11 -50.31
CA ARG A 63 -17.80 2.75 -49.90
C ARG A 63 -18.96 2.70 -48.89
N GLY A 64 -19.57 3.85 -48.58
CA GLY A 64 -20.65 3.94 -47.61
C GLY A 64 -20.18 3.90 -46.16
N VAL A 65 -18.89 4.13 -45.90
CA VAL A 65 -18.31 4.11 -44.56
C VAL A 65 -17.97 5.55 -44.18
N ASP A 66 -18.86 6.24 -43.45
CA ASP A 66 -18.51 7.50 -42.80
C ASP A 66 -17.97 7.20 -41.41
N VAL A 67 -16.69 7.49 -41.21
CA VAL A 67 -15.97 7.18 -39.97
C VAL A 67 -15.51 8.43 -39.23
N ASN A 68 -15.69 9.62 -39.81
CA ASN A 68 -15.39 10.85 -39.10
C ASN A 68 -16.49 11.09 -38.06
N PRO A 69 -16.16 11.53 -36.84
CA PRO A 69 -17.20 11.81 -35.85
C PRO A 69 -18.04 13.02 -36.30
N ASP A 70 -19.37 12.87 -36.38
CA ASP A 70 -20.30 13.89 -36.90
C ASP A 70 -20.23 15.25 -36.16
N GLN A 71 -19.71 15.26 -34.93
CA GLN A 71 -19.62 16.43 -34.06
C GLN A 71 -18.19 16.97 -33.88
N GLU A 72 -17.18 16.33 -34.47
CA GLU A 72 -15.77 16.68 -34.24
C GLU A 72 -15.12 17.33 -35.45
N GLN A 73 -14.57 18.53 -35.26
CA GLN A 73 -13.89 19.29 -36.31
C GLN A 73 -12.36 19.17 -36.27
N SER A 74 -11.81 18.61 -35.19
CA SER A 74 -10.36 18.43 -35.01
C SER A 74 -10.03 17.20 -34.16
N THR A 75 -8.78 16.75 -34.21
CA THR A 75 -8.32 15.59 -33.43
C THR A 75 -8.22 15.90 -31.93
N PRO A 76 -8.24 14.87 -31.05
CA PRO A 76 -7.97 15.06 -29.62
C PRO A 76 -6.64 15.78 -29.33
N MET A 77 -5.60 15.50 -30.13
CA MET A 77 -4.31 16.20 -30.05
C MET A 77 -4.45 17.70 -30.34
N GLU A 78 -5.14 18.08 -31.42
CA GLU A 78 -5.31 19.49 -31.77
C GLU A 78 -6.14 20.24 -30.71
N LYS A 79 -7.19 19.61 -30.19
CA LYS A 79 -7.95 20.15 -29.06
C LYS A 79 -7.08 20.39 -27.83
N ALA A 80 -6.13 19.50 -27.55
CA ALA A 80 -5.21 19.67 -26.44
C ALA A 80 -4.30 20.88 -26.67
N PHE A 81 -3.72 21.03 -27.87
CA PHE A 81 -2.84 22.15 -28.19
C PHE A 81 -3.57 23.50 -28.19
N GLN A 82 -4.75 23.57 -28.80
CA GLN A 82 -5.58 24.77 -28.78
C GLN A 82 -5.97 25.16 -27.35
N GLY A 83 -6.35 24.18 -26.51
CA GLY A 83 -6.66 24.43 -25.10
C GLY A 83 -5.45 24.94 -24.30
N LEU A 84 -4.27 24.37 -24.52
CA LEU A 84 -3.05 24.83 -23.85
C LEU A 84 -2.62 26.24 -24.28
N LYS A 85 -2.83 26.59 -25.55
CA LYS A 85 -2.63 27.94 -26.06
C LYS A 85 -3.58 28.94 -25.39
N GLU A 86 -4.85 28.58 -25.27
CA GLU A 86 -5.87 29.42 -24.60
C GLU A 86 -5.49 29.71 -23.15
N LEU A 87 -4.99 28.69 -22.44
CA LEU A 87 -4.51 28.79 -21.06
C LEU A 87 -3.19 29.55 -20.91
N LYS A 88 -2.62 30.07 -22.01
CA LYS A 88 -1.35 30.80 -22.05
C LYS A 88 -0.19 30.04 -21.39
N LYS A 89 -0.17 28.70 -21.51
CA LYS A 89 1.01 27.90 -21.16
C LYS A 89 2.05 28.09 -22.28
N THR A 90 2.92 29.10 -22.13
CA THR A 90 3.80 29.60 -23.21
C THR A 90 5.29 29.25 -23.03
N GLY A 91 5.59 28.03 -22.60
CA GLY A 91 6.96 27.51 -22.57
C GLY A 91 7.10 26.23 -23.39
N PRO A 92 8.32 25.77 -23.72
CA PRO A 92 8.52 24.56 -24.50
C PRO A 92 7.88 23.38 -23.78
N LEU A 93 6.93 22.71 -24.43
CA LEU A 93 6.19 21.58 -23.88
C LEU A 93 6.88 20.28 -24.28
N GLN A 94 7.35 19.47 -23.32
CA GLN A 94 7.74 18.11 -23.64
C GLN A 94 6.49 17.27 -23.87
N VAL A 95 6.50 16.43 -24.90
CA VAL A 95 5.35 15.61 -25.28
C VAL A 95 5.77 14.15 -25.32
N LEU A 96 5.18 13.36 -24.44
CA LEU A 96 5.28 11.91 -24.44
C LEU A 96 4.03 11.32 -25.09
N ILE A 97 4.20 10.60 -26.19
CA ILE A 97 3.09 9.96 -26.91
C ILE A 97 3.09 8.49 -26.58
N VAL A 98 2.07 8.06 -25.84
CA VAL A 98 1.95 6.70 -25.34
C VAL A 98 1.09 5.88 -26.30
N GLY A 99 1.63 4.77 -26.79
CA GLY A 99 0.91 3.76 -27.56
C GLY A 99 1.15 2.36 -27.00
N THR A 100 0.41 1.37 -27.50
CA THR A 100 0.51 -0.04 -27.09
C THR A 100 0.99 -0.93 -28.23
N ALA A 101 1.84 -1.90 -27.91
CA ALA A 101 2.38 -2.89 -28.85
C ALA A 101 1.29 -3.78 -29.49
N ASP A 102 1.63 -4.44 -30.59
CA ASP A 102 0.72 -5.15 -31.50
C ASP A 102 -0.28 -6.12 -30.83
N GLY A 103 -1.53 -6.10 -31.35
CA GLY A 103 -2.69 -6.85 -30.89
C GLY A 103 -4.00 -6.25 -31.46
N GLU A 104 -5.17 -6.83 -31.14
CA GLU A 104 -6.45 -6.16 -31.46
C GLU A 104 -6.57 -4.87 -30.64
N GLY A 105 -6.49 -3.71 -31.31
CA GLY A 105 -6.47 -2.39 -30.65
C GLY A 105 -5.08 -1.85 -30.29
N GLY A 106 -4.00 -2.43 -30.82
CA GLY A 106 -2.64 -1.89 -30.71
C GLY A 106 -2.51 -0.49 -31.36
N THR A 107 -1.75 0.39 -30.74
CA THR A 107 -1.60 1.81 -31.13
C THR A 107 -0.15 2.25 -31.33
N GLU A 108 0.82 1.32 -31.29
CA GLU A 108 2.24 1.58 -31.50
C GLU A 108 2.51 2.40 -32.77
N ARG A 109 1.98 1.95 -33.91
CA ARG A 109 2.20 2.64 -35.19
C ARG A 109 1.63 4.05 -35.16
N ILE A 110 0.46 4.25 -34.54
CA ILE A 110 -0.13 5.58 -34.36
C ILE A 110 0.83 6.44 -33.54
N ALA A 111 1.23 6.00 -32.35
CA ALA A 111 2.11 6.76 -31.46
C ALA A 111 3.44 7.18 -32.13
N ARG A 112 4.07 6.26 -32.87
CA ARG A 112 5.32 6.55 -33.59
C ARG A 112 5.12 7.54 -34.73
N VAL A 113 4.05 7.42 -35.50
CA VAL A 113 3.73 8.36 -36.60
C VAL A 113 3.39 9.72 -36.04
N LEU A 114 2.55 9.81 -35.00
CA LEU A 114 2.24 11.07 -34.31
C LEU A 114 3.54 11.74 -33.83
N ALA A 115 4.43 11.01 -33.15
CA ALA A 115 5.66 11.57 -32.60
C ALA A 115 6.60 12.07 -33.69
N ARG A 116 6.70 11.36 -34.82
CA ARG A 116 7.48 11.79 -35.97
C ARG A 116 6.89 13.06 -36.59
N GLN A 117 5.60 13.06 -36.90
CA GLN A 117 4.95 14.15 -37.60
C GLN A 117 4.88 15.43 -36.76
N LEU A 118 4.72 15.31 -35.44
CA LEU A 118 4.76 16.46 -34.53
C LEU A 118 6.16 17.10 -34.45
N LYS A 119 7.25 16.35 -34.67
CA LYS A 119 8.59 16.94 -34.77
C LYS A 119 8.73 17.85 -36.00
N GLU A 120 8.16 17.44 -37.12
CA GLU A 120 8.14 18.24 -38.35
C GLU A 120 7.23 19.48 -38.21
N LEU A 121 6.13 19.36 -37.45
CA LEU A 121 5.18 20.44 -37.20
C LEU A 121 5.61 21.48 -36.16
N ARG A 122 6.75 21.34 -35.49
CA ARG A 122 7.18 22.20 -34.37
C ARG A 122 7.05 23.71 -34.62
N SER A 123 7.32 24.17 -35.84
CA SER A 123 7.25 25.59 -36.22
C SER A 123 5.84 26.11 -36.53
N ARG A 124 4.85 25.21 -36.62
CA ARG A 124 3.47 25.50 -37.03
C ARG A 124 2.43 25.16 -35.98
N CYS A 125 2.81 24.40 -34.95
CA CYS A 125 1.93 24.14 -33.82
C CYS A 125 1.52 25.46 -33.14
N SER A 126 0.30 25.45 -32.62
CA SER A 126 -0.29 26.57 -31.89
C SER A 126 0.43 26.84 -30.55
N ILE A 127 1.29 25.91 -30.12
CA ILE A 127 2.13 25.94 -28.92
C ILE A 127 3.59 25.62 -29.26
N GLU A 128 4.52 26.08 -28.42
CA GLU A 128 5.94 25.77 -28.55
C GLU A 128 6.22 24.34 -28.06
N LEU A 129 6.61 23.45 -28.99
CA LEU A 129 6.93 22.06 -28.68
C LEU A 129 8.42 21.88 -28.40
N GLY A 130 8.73 21.30 -27.25
CA GLY A 130 10.06 20.81 -26.91
C GLY A 130 10.33 19.43 -27.51
N GLU A 131 10.87 18.53 -26.70
CA GLU A 131 11.10 17.15 -27.12
C GLU A 131 9.77 16.38 -27.29
N VAL A 132 9.66 15.60 -28.37
CA VAL A 132 8.50 14.73 -28.62
C VAL A 132 9.01 13.29 -28.70
N THR A 133 8.58 12.44 -27.78
CA THR A 133 9.05 11.06 -27.67
C THR A 133 7.88 10.08 -27.72
N PRO A 134 7.96 9.02 -28.54
CA PRO A 134 7.00 7.92 -28.46
C PRO A 134 7.43 6.94 -27.35
N LEU A 135 6.48 6.52 -26.53
CA LEU A 135 6.62 5.41 -25.59
C LEU A 135 5.64 4.30 -25.98
N VAL A 136 6.17 3.10 -26.23
CA VAL A 136 5.37 1.95 -26.63
C VAL A 136 5.30 0.98 -25.46
N LEU A 137 4.11 0.86 -24.88
CA LEU A 137 3.81 -0.05 -23.79
C LEU A 137 3.69 -1.48 -24.34
N ARG A 138 4.23 -2.45 -23.61
CA ARG A 138 4.30 -3.86 -24.05
C ARG A 138 2.94 -4.51 -24.24
N SER A 139 1.92 -4.07 -23.50
CA SER A 139 0.56 -4.60 -23.60
C SER A 139 -0.46 -3.63 -22.97
N LEU A 140 -1.74 -4.00 -22.97
CA LEU A 140 -2.79 -3.30 -22.23
C LEU A 140 -2.79 -3.62 -20.73
N ALA A 141 -2.06 -4.63 -20.29
CA ALA A 141 -1.96 -5.02 -18.89
C ALA A 141 -1.02 -4.07 -18.15
N GLU A 142 -1.52 -3.34 -17.14
CA GLU A 142 -0.74 -2.28 -16.50
C GLU A 142 0.55 -2.82 -15.85
N LYS A 143 0.55 -4.06 -15.36
CA LYS A 143 1.71 -4.72 -14.74
C LYS A 143 2.91 -4.84 -15.68
N ASP A 144 2.65 -4.88 -16.98
CA ASP A 144 3.71 -5.09 -17.98
C ASP A 144 4.47 -3.79 -18.29
N TRP A 145 3.95 -2.62 -17.88
CA TRP A 145 4.49 -1.32 -18.31
C TRP A 145 4.45 -0.19 -17.27
N LEU A 146 3.75 -0.33 -16.14
CA LEU A 146 3.62 0.74 -15.15
C LEU A 146 4.98 1.23 -14.64
N VAL A 147 5.90 0.30 -14.38
CA VAL A 147 7.28 0.59 -13.97
C VAL A 147 8.05 1.33 -15.06
N GLU A 148 7.89 0.92 -16.32
CA GLU A 148 8.50 1.61 -17.46
C GLU A 148 7.97 3.04 -17.58
N MET A 149 6.70 3.25 -17.27
CA MET A 149 6.07 4.56 -17.27
C MET A 149 6.59 5.45 -16.14
N GLU A 150 6.69 4.91 -14.92
CA GLU A 150 7.29 5.62 -13.77
C GLU A 150 8.74 6.03 -14.08
N GLN A 151 9.55 5.11 -14.64
CA GLN A 151 10.92 5.40 -15.05
C GLN A 151 10.98 6.43 -16.18
N ALA A 152 10.14 6.30 -17.21
CA ALA A 152 10.09 7.26 -18.33
C ALA A 152 9.68 8.67 -17.87
N MET A 153 8.83 8.77 -16.84
CA MET A 153 8.57 10.04 -16.19
C MET A 153 9.84 10.52 -15.49
N GLN A 154 10.44 9.74 -14.58
CA GLN A 154 11.65 10.13 -13.84
C GLN A 154 12.80 10.59 -14.75
N ASP A 155 13.02 9.90 -15.88
CA ASP A 155 14.08 10.22 -16.85
C ASP A 155 13.76 11.47 -17.70
N SER A 156 12.49 11.92 -17.73
CA SER A 156 12.10 13.12 -18.46
C SER A 156 12.72 14.36 -17.81
N ALA A 157 13.43 15.16 -18.63
CA ALA A 157 13.98 16.45 -18.20
C ALA A 157 12.91 17.50 -17.83
N ALA A 158 11.62 17.20 -18.00
CA ALA A 158 10.54 18.03 -17.50
C ALA A 158 10.29 17.74 -16.01
N GLU A 159 10.77 18.64 -15.16
CA GLU A 159 10.48 18.65 -13.70
C GLU A 159 9.12 19.28 -13.35
N GLY A 160 8.37 19.79 -14.33
CA GLY A 160 7.10 20.47 -14.09
C GLY A 160 5.87 19.56 -14.09
N GLU A 161 4.72 20.19 -13.87
CA GLU A 161 3.38 19.58 -13.92
C GLU A 161 3.17 18.64 -15.13
N VAL A 162 2.63 17.46 -14.85
CA VAL A 162 2.15 16.51 -15.84
C VAL A 162 0.75 16.91 -16.28
N ILE A 163 0.57 17.11 -17.57
CA ILE A 163 -0.70 17.45 -18.18
C ILE A 163 -1.22 16.24 -18.95
N LEU A 164 -2.42 15.79 -18.61
CA LEU A 164 -3.05 14.61 -19.18
C LEU A 164 -4.34 14.99 -19.94
N PRO A 165 -4.30 15.05 -21.28
CA PRO A 165 -5.49 15.20 -22.10
C PRO A 165 -6.36 13.94 -22.03
N ILE A 166 -7.64 14.12 -21.72
CA ILE A 166 -8.57 13.00 -21.53
C ILE A 166 -9.46 12.72 -22.76
N ALA A 167 -9.44 13.61 -23.75
CA ALA A 167 -10.27 13.49 -24.96
C ALA A 167 -9.95 12.25 -25.83
N GLY A 168 -8.73 11.71 -25.74
CA GLY A 168 -8.23 10.61 -26.58
C GLY A 168 -7.76 9.38 -25.77
N GLY A 169 -7.60 8.24 -26.43
CA GLY A 169 -7.00 7.04 -25.82
C GLY A 169 -7.91 6.19 -24.92
N SER A 170 -7.37 5.05 -24.50
CA SER A 170 -8.00 4.07 -23.60
C SER A 170 -8.11 4.59 -22.17
N THR A 171 -9.28 4.45 -21.53
CA THR A 171 -9.48 4.84 -20.12
C THR A 171 -8.52 4.12 -19.18
N ALA A 172 -8.23 2.83 -19.42
CA ALA A 172 -7.31 2.06 -18.59
C ALA A 172 -5.88 2.61 -18.62
N ILE A 173 -5.37 2.95 -19.82
CA ILE A 173 -4.04 3.54 -19.96
C ILE A 173 -4.00 4.93 -19.32
N VAL A 174 -5.05 5.75 -19.51
CA VAL A 174 -5.17 7.08 -18.89
C VAL A 174 -5.08 6.97 -17.37
N LEU A 175 -5.80 6.02 -16.76
CA LEU A 175 -5.78 5.79 -15.31
C LEU A 175 -4.44 5.25 -14.82
N GLY A 176 -3.82 4.30 -15.54
CA GLY A 176 -2.50 3.78 -15.18
C GLY A 176 -1.41 4.86 -15.25
N VAL A 177 -1.42 5.70 -16.29
CA VAL A 177 -0.54 6.87 -16.42
C VAL A 177 -0.80 7.89 -15.32
N ALA A 178 -2.07 8.20 -15.03
CA ALA A 178 -2.43 9.14 -13.96
C ALA A 178 -1.91 8.66 -12.60
N GLY A 179 -2.14 7.40 -12.26
CA GLY A 179 -1.66 6.87 -10.99
C GLY A 179 -0.14 6.69 -10.92
N ALA A 180 0.55 6.42 -12.04
CA ALA A 180 2.02 6.47 -12.10
C ALA A 180 2.56 7.90 -11.87
N ALA A 181 1.94 8.93 -12.48
CA ALA A 181 2.32 10.32 -12.26
C ALA A 181 2.16 10.72 -10.79
N ILE A 182 1.03 10.35 -10.19
CA ILE A 182 0.73 10.62 -8.79
C ILE A 182 1.71 9.88 -7.86
N ALA A 183 2.01 8.61 -8.14
CA ALA A 183 2.99 7.84 -7.38
C ALA A 183 4.41 8.44 -7.48
N SER A 184 4.76 9.03 -8.63
CA SER A 184 6.04 9.73 -8.83
C SER A 184 6.15 11.08 -8.13
N GLY A 185 5.12 11.51 -7.37
CA GLY A 185 5.10 12.78 -6.66
C GLY A 185 4.98 14.02 -7.54
N ARG A 186 4.58 13.85 -8.81
CA ARG A 186 4.37 14.97 -9.72
C ARG A 186 2.98 15.54 -9.59
N ASP A 187 2.89 16.87 -9.67
CA ASP A 187 1.62 17.54 -9.90
C ASP A 187 0.99 17.03 -11.20
N LEU A 188 -0.24 16.53 -11.12
CA LEU A 188 -1.00 16.02 -12.27
C LEU A 188 -2.22 16.91 -12.50
N SER A 189 -2.43 17.33 -13.72
CA SER A 189 -3.65 18.03 -14.15
C SER A 189 -4.29 17.36 -15.35
N MET A 190 -5.61 17.21 -15.28
CA MET A 190 -6.44 16.84 -16.42
C MET A 190 -6.66 18.06 -17.30
N LEU A 191 -6.43 17.93 -18.60
CA LEU A 191 -6.81 18.96 -19.57
C LEU A 191 -8.24 18.72 -20.05
N LEU A 192 -9.15 19.59 -19.62
CA LEU A 192 -10.53 19.64 -20.07
C LEU A 192 -10.64 20.63 -21.22
N ALA A 193 -11.31 20.23 -22.31
CA ALA A 193 -11.46 21.08 -23.48
C ALA A 193 -12.77 20.82 -24.21
N LYS A 194 -13.57 21.87 -24.43
CA LYS A 194 -14.86 21.84 -25.15
C LYS A 194 -14.95 23.00 -26.14
N LEU A 195 -15.74 22.84 -27.20
CA LEU A 195 -16.03 23.91 -28.15
C LEU A 195 -17.14 24.79 -27.56
N GLN A 196 -16.99 26.12 -27.58
CA GLN A 196 -18.04 27.01 -27.10
C GLN A 196 -19.27 26.98 -28.03
N PRO A 197 -20.49 27.00 -27.47
CA PRO A 197 -21.71 27.16 -28.25
C PRO A 197 -21.71 28.48 -29.03
N GLU A 198 -22.09 28.44 -30.31
CA GLU A 198 -22.15 29.61 -31.20
C GLU A 198 -23.02 30.76 -30.66
N GLN A 199 -23.93 30.47 -29.73
CA GLN A 199 -24.88 31.43 -29.14
C GLN A 199 -24.23 32.40 -28.14
N LEU A 200 -23.09 32.04 -27.54
CA LEU A 200 -22.38 32.88 -26.54
C LEU A 200 -21.29 33.75 -27.17
N HIS A 201 -20.68 33.32 -28.27
CA HIS A 201 -19.68 34.09 -29.02
C HIS A 201 -19.76 33.84 -30.54
N PRO A 202 -19.69 34.89 -31.38
CA PRO A 202 -19.86 34.78 -32.84
C PRO A 202 -18.69 34.11 -33.59
N ARG A 203 -17.67 33.64 -32.86
CA ARG A 203 -16.61 32.75 -33.36
C ARG A 203 -16.62 31.53 -32.46
N LYS A 204 -16.59 30.32 -33.03
CA LYS A 204 -16.36 29.08 -32.26
C LYS A 204 -15.01 29.15 -31.57
N SER A 205 -14.94 29.71 -30.36
CA SER A 205 -13.76 29.62 -29.50
C SER A 205 -13.80 28.29 -28.77
N GLN A 206 -12.66 27.61 -28.68
CA GLN A 206 -12.53 26.54 -27.69
C GLN A 206 -12.47 27.16 -26.29
N GLN A 207 -12.97 26.43 -25.31
CA GLN A 207 -12.74 26.69 -23.90
C GLN A 207 -11.94 25.53 -23.31
N ALA A 208 -10.93 25.86 -22.51
CA ALA A 208 -10.10 24.88 -21.84
C ALA A 208 -9.83 25.22 -20.38
N GLN A 209 -9.64 24.19 -19.58
CA GLN A 209 -9.25 24.30 -18.17
C GLN A 209 -8.31 23.17 -17.81
N LEU A 210 -7.29 23.48 -17.00
CA LEU A 210 -6.53 22.46 -16.27
C LEU A 210 -7.24 22.21 -14.94
N TYR A 211 -7.69 20.98 -14.74
CA TYR A 211 -8.24 20.53 -13.47
C TYR A 211 -7.16 19.75 -12.71
N PRO A 212 -6.67 20.28 -11.57
CA PRO A 212 -5.59 19.63 -10.83
C PRO A 212 -6.11 18.42 -10.04
N LEU A 213 -5.50 17.26 -10.24
CA LEU A 213 -5.72 16.05 -9.46
C LEU A 213 -4.73 16.04 -8.29
N LYS A 214 -5.08 16.72 -7.19
CA LYS A 214 -4.20 16.86 -6.03
C LYS A 214 -4.45 15.79 -5.00
N ILE A 215 -3.38 15.21 -4.46
CA ILE A 215 -3.42 14.58 -3.14
C ILE A 215 -3.08 15.68 -2.12
N SER A 216 -4.10 16.17 -1.41
CA SER A 216 -3.94 17.19 -0.36
C SER A 216 -3.68 16.58 1.02
N ALA A 217 -4.04 15.31 1.21
CA ALA A 217 -3.77 14.61 2.46
C ALA A 217 -2.28 14.23 2.55
N ASP A 218 -1.74 14.30 3.75
CA ASP A 218 -0.36 13.87 4.02
C ASP A 218 -0.29 12.34 4.13
N PRO A 219 0.32 11.65 3.14
CA PRO A 219 0.41 10.20 3.16
C PRO A 219 1.30 9.68 4.30
N ILE A 220 2.42 10.35 4.62
CA ILE A 220 3.35 9.92 5.66
C ILE A 220 2.62 9.85 7.01
N ARG A 221 1.93 10.95 7.32
CA ARG A 221 1.11 11.07 8.51
C ARG A 221 0.07 9.95 8.59
N GLY A 222 -0.73 9.77 7.53
CA GLY A 222 -1.82 8.80 7.53
C GLY A 222 -1.33 7.35 7.65
N TRP A 223 -0.24 6.99 6.96
CA TRP A 223 0.34 5.65 7.04
C TRP A 223 0.95 5.34 8.40
N LEU A 224 1.79 6.23 8.94
CA LEU A 224 2.43 5.98 10.23
C LEU A 224 1.44 6.00 11.40
N LEU A 225 0.43 6.87 11.38
CA LEU A 225 -0.67 6.79 12.33
C LEU A 225 -1.50 5.51 12.13
N GLY A 226 -1.89 5.23 10.88
CA GLY A 226 -2.69 4.06 10.53
C GLY A 226 -2.06 2.74 10.96
N LEU A 227 -0.74 2.64 10.87
CA LEU A 227 0.02 1.46 11.30
C LEU A 227 0.31 1.43 12.81
N GLY A 228 -0.07 2.47 13.57
CA GLY A 228 0.19 2.53 15.01
C GLY A 228 1.65 2.84 15.36
N LEU A 229 2.31 3.67 14.55
CA LEU A 229 3.69 4.16 14.74
C LEU A 229 3.75 5.68 14.97
N PRO A 230 2.94 6.26 15.89
CA PRO A 230 2.88 7.71 16.06
C PRO A 230 4.19 8.33 16.56
N THR A 231 5.05 7.55 17.24
CA THR A 231 6.34 8.03 17.75
C THR A 231 7.33 8.39 16.64
N LEU A 232 7.20 7.80 15.44
CA LEU A 232 8.03 8.17 14.29
C LEU A 232 7.66 9.53 13.70
N LEU A 233 6.45 10.02 13.96
CA LEU A 233 5.99 11.34 13.55
C LEU A 233 6.26 12.43 14.60
N GLY A 234 6.59 12.05 15.84
CA GLY A 234 6.57 12.94 17.00
C GLY A 234 7.44 14.19 16.86
N ASP A 235 8.60 14.07 16.21
CA ASP A 235 9.54 15.19 16.03
C ASP A 235 9.18 16.10 14.86
N GLU A 236 8.74 15.53 13.73
CA GLU A 236 8.44 16.28 12.51
C GLU A 236 7.02 16.88 12.52
N TYR A 237 6.09 16.31 13.31
CA TYR A 237 4.67 16.67 13.35
C TYR A 237 4.23 17.17 14.73
N GLN A 238 5.11 17.89 15.43
CA GLN A 238 4.82 18.40 16.78
C GLN A 238 3.56 19.24 16.85
N ASP A 239 3.20 19.96 15.78
CA ASP A 239 2.01 20.81 15.72
C ASP A 239 0.70 20.04 15.48
N ASP A 240 0.75 18.79 15.02
CA ASP A 240 -0.43 17.95 14.86
C ASP A 240 -0.88 17.40 16.21
N GLY A 241 -2.04 17.86 16.68
CA GLY A 241 -2.57 17.47 17.99
C GLY A 241 -2.85 15.97 18.13
N GLN A 242 -3.28 15.30 17.05
CA GLN A 242 -3.55 13.86 17.06
C GLN A 242 -2.25 13.06 17.14
N VAL A 243 -1.22 13.46 16.35
CA VAL A 243 0.11 12.84 16.42
C VAL A 243 0.72 13.02 17.81
N ARG A 244 0.73 14.26 18.31
CA ARG A 244 1.30 14.59 19.63
C ARG A 244 0.63 13.77 20.74
N GLN A 245 -0.70 13.66 20.72
CA GLN A 245 -1.43 12.89 21.70
C GLN A 245 -1.12 11.39 21.62
N ALA A 246 -1.06 10.84 20.41
CA ALA A 246 -0.77 9.43 20.16
C ALA A 246 0.66 9.06 20.58
N ALA A 247 1.66 9.86 20.18
CA ALA A 247 3.06 9.67 20.55
C ALA A 247 3.26 9.78 22.08
N ALA A 248 2.71 10.83 22.69
CA ALA A 248 2.78 11.02 24.14
C ALA A 248 2.06 9.90 24.92
N SER A 249 1.12 9.18 24.31
CA SER A 249 0.49 8.01 24.93
C SER A 249 1.44 6.83 25.03
N VAL A 250 2.21 6.56 23.97
CA VAL A 250 3.26 5.54 23.97
C VAL A 250 4.32 5.86 25.02
N GLU A 251 4.79 7.11 25.07
CA GLU A 251 5.77 7.55 26.06
C GLU A 251 5.26 7.39 27.51
N ARG A 252 3.99 7.74 27.75
CA ARG A 252 3.35 7.60 29.08
C ARG A 252 3.26 6.16 29.55
N ALA A 253 3.16 5.18 28.66
CA ALA A 253 3.13 3.76 29.04
C ALA A 253 4.39 3.32 29.80
N PHE A 254 5.51 4.01 29.55
CA PHE A 254 6.84 3.70 30.08
C PHE A 254 7.40 4.75 31.04
N ALA A 255 6.68 5.86 31.27
CA ALA A 255 7.12 6.91 32.17
C ALA A 255 7.20 6.44 33.64
N GLU A 256 8.20 6.93 34.38
CA GLU A 256 8.41 6.58 35.80
C GLU A 256 7.34 7.17 36.73
N LYS A 257 6.78 8.33 36.37
CA LYS A 257 5.88 9.14 37.23
C LYS A 257 4.49 9.26 36.63
N VAL A 258 3.78 8.13 36.53
CA VAL A 258 2.37 8.09 36.11
C VAL A 258 1.52 7.34 37.14
N THR A 259 0.25 7.72 37.26
CA THR A 259 -0.70 6.98 38.09
C THR A 259 -0.96 5.59 37.49
N VAL A 260 -1.46 4.65 38.32
CA VAL A 260 -1.83 3.30 37.86
C VAL A 260 -2.84 3.36 36.73
N ASP A 261 -3.84 4.23 36.84
CA ASP A 261 -4.90 4.39 35.84
C ASP A 261 -4.36 4.92 34.52
N GLN A 262 -3.57 6.00 34.56
CA GLN A 262 -2.94 6.59 33.36
C GLN A 262 -2.02 5.58 32.66
N ARG A 263 -1.30 4.76 33.42
CA ARG A 263 -0.42 3.74 32.86
C ARG A 263 -1.21 2.65 32.15
N ALA A 264 -2.29 2.17 32.78
CA ALA A 264 -3.15 1.16 32.18
C ALA A 264 -3.88 1.69 30.92
N ASP A 265 -4.29 2.96 30.88
CA ASP A 265 -4.87 3.57 29.67
C ASP A 265 -3.85 3.67 28.54
N ALA A 266 -2.63 4.14 28.86
CA ALA A 266 -1.53 4.26 27.91
C ALA A 266 -1.12 2.89 27.35
N LEU A 267 -0.99 1.88 28.21
CA LEU A 267 -0.74 0.50 27.81
C LEU A 267 -1.89 -0.09 27.00
N GLY A 268 -3.14 0.31 27.25
CA GLY A 268 -4.30 -0.12 26.48
C GLY A 268 -4.24 0.39 25.04
N GLN A 269 -3.83 1.65 24.85
CA GLN A 269 -3.60 2.19 23.51
C GLN A 269 -2.41 1.52 22.80
N LEU A 270 -1.30 1.31 23.50
CA LEU A 270 -0.14 0.58 22.96
C LEU A 270 -0.52 -0.85 22.55
N LEU A 271 -1.27 -1.54 23.41
CA LEU A 271 -1.83 -2.87 23.15
C LEU A 271 -2.64 -2.89 21.85
N LEU A 272 -3.53 -1.93 21.65
CA LEU A 272 -4.34 -1.86 20.44
C LEU A 272 -3.48 -1.66 19.19
N MET A 273 -2.49 -0.77 19.23
CA MET A 273 -1.57 -0.55 18.11
C MET A 273 -0.74 -1.80 17.80
N ASP A 274 -0.18 -2.45 18.82
CA ASP A 274 0.64 -3.66 18.66
C ASP A 274 -0.17 -4.84 18.12
N VAL A 275 -1.39 -5.04 18.62
CA VAL A 275 -2.30 -6.11 18.19
C VAL A 275 -2.81 -5.87 16.76
N ALA A 276 -3.03 -4.62 16.36
CA ALA A 276 -3.33 -4.27 14.97
C ALA A 276 -2.16 -4.61 14.03
N ARG A 277 -0.93 -4.33 14.47
CA ARG A 277 0.30 -4.71 13.73
C ARG A 277 0.52 -6.22 13.67
N GLY A 278 0.07 -6.96 14.69
CA GLY A 278 0.08 -8.42 14.68
C GLY A 278 1.48 -9.04 14.83
N ASP A 279 2.40 -8.29 15.41
CA ASP A 279 3.80 -8.69 15.60
C ASP A 279 4.07 -9.20 17.03
N LEU A 280 5.31 -9.61 17.32
CA LEU A 280 5.74 -10.04 18.66
C LEU A 280 5.44 -8.99 19.76
N ALA A 281 5.39 -7.72 19.35
CA ALA A 281 4.92 -6.58 20.16
C ALA A 281 3.66 -6.90 20.98
N ALA A 282 2.67 -7.50 20.31
CA ALA A 282 1.33 -7.69 20.84
C ALA A 282 1.31 -8.59 22.06
N GLY A 283 2.11 -9.67 22.08
CA GLY A 283 2.21 -10.55 23.25
C GLY A 283 2.72 -9.80 24.49
N MET A 284 3.74 -8.95 24.30
CA MET A 284 4.33 -8.15 25.38
C MET A 284 3.34 -7.10 25.90
N SER A 285 2.69 -6.35 25.03
CA SER A 285 1.72 -5.32 25.44
C SER A 285 0.44 -5.90 26.05
N ILE A 286 -0.02 -7.09 25.61
CA ILE A 286 -1.14 -7.81 26.27
C ILE A 286 -0.80 -8.06 27.74
N ARG A 287 0.40 -8.56 28.03
CA ARG A 287 0.84 -8.89 29.40
C ARG A 287 1.04 -7.63 30.24
N ALA A 288 1.72 -6.63 29.69
CA ALA A 288 1.97 -5.38 30.41
C ALA A 288 0.65 -4.65 30.74
N TRP A 289 -0.29 -4.59 29.79
CA TRP A 289 -1.60 -4.00 30.03
C TRP A 289 -2.40 -4.78 31.06
N HIS A 290 -2.44 -6.12 30.94
CA HIS A 290 -3.13 -6.99 31.90
C HIS A 290 -2.62 -6.78 33.33
N ASP A 291 -1.29 -6.80 33.52
CA ASP A 291 -0.67 -6.55 34.83
C ASP A 291 -0.99 -5.15 35.39
N ALA A 292 -1.11 -4.14 34.52
CA ALA A 292 -1.48 -2.78 34.92
C ALA A 292 -2.98 -2.68 35.29
N GLU A 293 -3.86 -3.28 34.50
CA GLU A 293 -5.32 -3.30 34.69
C GLU A 293 -5.73 -4.06 35.97
N MET A 294 -4.96 -5.09 36.33
CA MET A 294 -5.13 -5.83 37.59
C MET A 294 -4.72 -5.03 38.83
N LYS A 295 -3.90 -3.98 38.68
CA LYS A 295 -3.47 -3.10 39.77
C LYS A 295 -4.42 -1.92 40.01
N ARG A 296 -5.41 -1.70 39.14
CA ARG A 296 -6.41 -0.61 39.29
C ARG A 296 -7.32 -0.84 40.50
N PRO A 297 -7.58 0.19 41.34
CA PRO A 297 -8.45 0.07 42.51
C PRO A 297 -9.98 0.05 42.16
N ASN A 298 -10.64 -1.13 42.35
CA ASN A 298 -12.09 -1.48 42.41
C ASN A 298 -13.03 -1.20 41.18
N ASP A 299 -14.21 -1.84 40.92
CA ASP A 299 -15.31 -2.40 41.75
C ASP A 299 -16.08 -3.63 41.15
N GLN A 300 -15.57 -4.33 40.11
CA GLN A 300 -16.29 -5.45 39.45
C GLN A 300 -15.49 -6.76 39.42
N GLY A 301 -15.43 -7.47 40.55
CA GLY A 301 -14.56 -8.65 40.75
C GLY A 301 -14.91 -9.93 39.98
N GLY A 302 -16.11 -10.04 39.40
CA GLY A 302 -16.57 -11.26 38.70
C GLY A 302 -16.23 -11.31 37.21
N SER A 303 -16.46 -10.21 36.48
CA SER A 303 -16.30 -10.15 35.02
C SER A 303 -14.84 -9.97 34.58
N LYS A 304 -13.98 -9.33 35.40
CA LYS A 304 -12.52 -9.23 35.13
C LYS A 304 -11.84 -10.61 35.05
N CYS A 305 -12.29 -11.59 35.84
CA CYS A 305 -11.58 -12.87 36.01
C CYS A 305 -11.68 -13.81 34.79
N LEU A 306 -12.83 -13.86 34.10
CA LEU A 306 -13.02 -14.75 32.94
C LEU A 306 -12.41 -14.21 31.65
N MET A 307 -12.48 -12.89 31.41
CA MET A 307 -11.78 -12.24 30.28
C MET A 307 -10.26 -12.23 30.45
N SER A 308 -9.79 -12.16 31.69
CA SER A 308 -8.36 -12.24 32.06
C SER A 308 -7.72 -13.55 31.57
N ALA A 309 -8.33 -14.72 31.81
CA ALA A 309 -7.68 -16.00 31.49
C ALA A 309 -7.46 -16.21 29.97
N ALA A 310 -8.40 -15.77 29.13
CA ALA A 310 -8.31 -15.91 27.69
C ALA A 310 -7.29 -14.94 27.06
N LEU A 311 -7.18 -13.73 27.60
CA LEU A 311 -6.15 -12.75 27.21
C LEU A 311 -4.77 -13.17 27.71
N GLU A 312 -4.69 -13.71 28.92
CA GLU A 312 -3.45 -14.24 29.47
C GLU A 312 -2.92 -15.39 28.60
N GLU A 313 -3.80 -16.29 28.14
CA GLU A 313 -3.42 -17.35 27.21
C GLU A 313 -3.00 -16.79 25.84
N ALA A 314 -3.71 -15.79 25.31
CA ALA A 314 -3.34 -15.15 24.05
C ALA A 314 -1.97 -14.44 24.14
N GLY A 315 -1.73 -13.69 25.23
CA GLY A 315 -0.46 -13.03 25.50
C GLY A 315 0.67 -14.04 25.72
N LYS A 316 0.40 -15.15 26.44
CA LYS A 316 1.34 -16.26 26.58
C LYS A 316 1.70 -16.85 25.23
N SER A 317 0.72 -17.22 24.41
CA SER A 317 0.99 -17.84 23.10
C SER A 317 1.74 -16.88 22.15
N ALA A 318 1.30 -15.62 22.05
CA ALA A 318 1.98 -14.62 21.22
C ALA A 318 3.42 -14.34 21.65
N THR A 319 3.74 -14.43 22.95
CA THR A 319 5.11 -14.16 23.45
C THR A 319 5.98 -15.42 23.49
N HIS A 320 5.43 -16.56 23.93
CA HIS A 320 6.17 -17.81 24.13
C HIS A 320 6.27 -18.66 22.87
N ASP A 321 5.22 -18.67 22.05
CA ASP A 321 5.14 -19.48 20.84
C ASP A 321 5.45 -18.64 19.60
N PHE A 322 5.74 -17.35 19.75
CA PHE A 322 5.94 -16.40 18.64
C PHE A 322 4.76 -16.42 17.65
N ALA A 323 3.56 -16.77 18.13
CA ALA A 323 2.39 -16.94 17.28
C ALA A 323 2.09 -15.61 16.58
N ALA A 324 2.21 -15.60 15.25
CA ALA A 324 1.92 -14.43 14.44
C ALA A 324 0.45 -14.01 14.67
N LEU A 325 0.25 -12.76 15.11
CA LEU A 325 -1.09 -12.17 15.24
C LEU A 325 -1.46 -11.36 13.99
N MET A 326 -0.77 -11.63 12.89
CA MET A 326 -0.88 -10.92 11.63
C MET A 326 -2.13 -11.30 10.85
N ASP A 327 -2.40 -12.59 10.72
CA ASP A 327 -3.54 -13.15 10.00
C ASP A 327 -3.91 -14.53 10.58
N GLY A 328 -5.00 -15.13 10.09
CA GLY A 328 -5.47 -16.42 10.56
C GLY A 328 -6.43 -16.36 11.75
N GLU A 329 -7.09 -17.50 12.01
CA GLU A 329 -8.17 -17.61 13.01
C GLU A 329 -7.68 -17.30 14.44
N ALA A 330 -6.45 -17.69 14.77
CA ALA A 330 -5.86 -17.42 16.08
C ALA A 330 -5.59 -15.92 16.31
N ALA A 331 -5.12 -15.21 15.28
CA ALA A 331 -4.93 -13.77 15.30
C ALA A 331 -6.26 -13.05 15.50
N GLU A 332 -7.27 -13.42 14.70
CA GLU A 332 -8.61 -12.82 14.76
C GLU A 332 -9.27 -13.03 16.12
N LYS A 333 -9.19 -14.25 16.66
CA LYS A 333 -9.69 -14.57 18.01
C LYS A 333 -9.00 -13.73 19.08
N THR A 334 -7.69 -13.49 18.95
CA THR A 334 -6.94 -12.65 19.88
C THR A 334 -7.41 -11.19 19.80
N ARG A 335 -7.60 -10.65 18.59
CA ARG A 335 -8.13 -9.29 18.38
C ARG A 335 -9.51 -9.12 18.99
N LEU A 336 -10.42 -10.07 18.79
CA LEU A 336 -11.76 -10.04 19.37
C LEU A 336 -11.72 -10.04 20.91
N ARG A 337 -10.82 -10.83 21.50
CA ARG A 337 -10.62 -10.85 22.97
C ARG A 337 -10.09 -9.51 23.48
N VAL A 338 -9.12 -8.92 22.78
CA VAL A 338 -8.57 -7.59 23.11
C VAL A 338 -9.64 -6.52 23.01
N LEU A 339 -10.43 -6.49 21.92
CA LEU A 339 -11.54 -5.55 21.77
C LEU A 339 -12.60 -5.72 22.85
N ALA A 340 -12.93 -6.95 23.23
CA ALA A 340 -13.87 -7.20 24.32
C ALA A 340 -13.35 -6.60 25.64
N ALA A 341 -12.03 -6.68 25.89
CA ALA A 341 -11.40 -6.28 27.14
C ALA A 341 -11.07 -4.80 27.25
N VAL A 342 -10.52 -4.21 26.20
CA VAL A 342 -10.15 -2.79 26.15
C VAL A 342 -11.38 -1.94 25.79
N GLY A 343 -12.30 -2.50 25.01
CA GLY A 343 -13.50 -1.84 24.51
C GLY A 343 -13.37 -1.41 23.05
N VAL A 344 -14.41 -1.63 22.25
CA VAL A 344 -14.42 -1.27 20.81
C VAL A 344 -14.25 0.24 20.61
N HIS A 345 -14.83 1.07 21.48
CA HIS A 345 -14.70 2.52 21.42
C HIS A 345 -13.33 3.05 21.87
N ALA A 346 -12.45 2.18 22.38
CA ALA A 346 -11.09 2.55 22.76
C ALA A 346 -10.10 2.46 21.59
N VAL A 347 -10.49 1.82 20.48
CA VAL A 347 -9.70 1.80 19.24
C VAL A 347 -9.55 3.24 18.75
N PRO A 348 -8.31 3.77 18.64
CA PRO A 348 -8.12 5.13 18.16
C PRO A 348 -8.64 5.29 16.73
N ASP A 349 -9.34 6.39 16.44
CA ASP A 349 -9.93 6.63 15.11
C ASP A 349 -8.90 6.65 13.97
N PHE A 350 -7.66 7.02 14.29
CA PHE A 350 -6.53 7.02 13.36
C PHE A 350 -5.99 5.62 13.08
N LEU A 351 -6.19 4.67 14.01
CA LEU A 351 -5.61 3.34 13.91
C LEU A 351 -6.37 2.55 12.85
N SER A 352 -5.62 2.00 11.92
CA SER A 352 -6.13 1.25 10.80
C SER A 352 -6.36 -0.21 11.26
N TRP A 353 -7.36 -0.40 12.12
CA TRP A 353 -7.64 -1.67 12.79
C TRP A 353 -8.08 -2.77 11.81
N PRO A 354 -7.49 -3.98 11.87
CA PRO A 354 -7.84 -5.09 10.99
C PRO A 354 -9.34 -5.39 10.95
N ASN A 355 -9.90 -5.46 9.75
CA ASN A 355 -11.31 -5.77 9.50
C ASN A 355 -11.50 -6.29 8.07
N GLU A 356 -12.69 -6.80 7.77
CA GLU A 356 -13.03 -7.46 6.51
C GLU A 356 -13.50 -6.53 5.38
N HIS A 357 -13.58 -5.22 5.60
CA HIS A 357 -14.24 -4.30 4.68
C HIS A 357 -13.32 -3.84 3.55
N VAL A 358 -13.79 -4.00 2.31
CA VAL A 358 -13.13 -3.51 1.08
C VAL A 358 -14.12 -2.64 0.32
N CYS A 359 -13.66 -1.53 -0.26
CA CYS A 359 -14.50 -0.66 -1.08
C CYS A 359 -14.11 -0.81 -2.56
N LEU A 360 -15.07 -1.02 -3.46
CA LEU A 360 -14.91 -0.96 -4.90
C LEU A 360 -15.62 0.28 -5.44
N ILE A 361 -14.95 1.07 -6.26
CA ILE A 361 -15.53 2.17 -7.03
C ILE A 361 -15.50 1.75 -8.49
N CYS A 362 -16.66 1.68 -9.14
CA CYS A 362 -16.75 1.33 -10.55
C CYS A 362 -17.88 2.09 -11.25
N SER A 363 -17.68 2.37 -12.54
CA SER A 363 -18.70 3.00 -13.37
C SER A 363 -19.69 1.98 -13.93
N VAL A 364 -20.94 2.38 -14.07
CA VAL A 364 -21.99 1.61 -14.75
C VAL A 364 -22.38 2.31 -16.04
N GLY A 365 -22.33 1.58 -17.16
CA GLY A 365 -22.73 2.06 -18.48
C GLY A 365 -23.94 1.32 -19.01
N THR A 366 -24.39 1.69 -20.22
CA THR A 366 -25.54 1.07 -20.93
C THR A 366 -25.12 0.23 -22.14
N ASN A 367 -23.83 -0.08 -22.28
CA ASN A 367 -23.29 -0.68 -23.49
C ASN A 367 -23.57 -2.19 -23.57
N ARG A 368 -24.01 -2.68 -24.75
CA ARG A 368 -24.20 -4.11 -25.07
C ARG A 368 -22.98 -5.00 -24.78
N GLN A 369 -21.76 -4.45 -24.83
CA GLN A 369 -20.55 -5.22 -24.49
C GLN A 369 -20.45 -5.57 -22.99
N GLN A 370 -21.13 -4.80 -22.12
CA GLN A 370 -21.24 -5.07 -20.69
C GLN A 370 -22.22 -6.23 -20.43
N ASP A 371 -23.31 -6.30 -21.21
CA ASP A 371 -24.28 -7.41 -21.16
C ASP A 371 -23.64 -8.77 -21.50
N ASP A 372 -22.71 -8.81 -22.48
CA ASP A 372 -22.06 -10.05 -22.93
C ASP A 372 -20.94 -10.55 -21.97
N ARG A 373 -20.28 -9.66 -21.22
CA ARG A 373 -19.16 -9.99 -20.31
C ARG A 373 -19.60 -10.17 -18.86
N GLY A 374 -20.78 -9.67 -18.51
CA GLY A 374 -21.25 -9.58 -17.13
C GLY A 374 -20.66 -8.39 -16.39
N ASP A 375 -21.28 -8.06 -15.25
CA ASP A 375 -20.94 -6.87 -14.47
C ASP A 375 -19.59 -7.01 -13.76
N PHE A 376 -18.74 -5.98 -13.82
CA PHE A 376 -17.39 -5.99 -13.25
C PHE A 376 -17.37 -6.40 -11.77
N ALA A 377 -18.23 -5.79 -10.95
CA ALA A 377 -18.34 -6.12 -9.53
C ALA A 377 -18.82 -7.57 -9.31
N SER A 378 -19.77 -8.05 -10.12
CA SER A 378 -20.25 -9.43 -10.05
C SER A 378 -19.15 -10.43 -10.44
N ASN A 379 -18.30 -10.10 -11.40
CA ASN A 379 -17.18 -10.96 -11.81
C ASN A 379 -16.05 -10.95 -10.76
N LEU A 380 -15.76 -9.80 -10.14
CA LEU A 380 -14.78 -9.70 -9.06
C LEU A 380 -15.17 -10.58 -7.87
N MET A 381 -16.46 -10.63 -7.52
CA MET A 381 -16.96 -11.46 -6.43
C MET A 381 -16.80 -12.96 -6.66
N LYS A 382 -16.58 -13.39 -7.91
CA LYS A 382 -16.31 -14.80 -8.25
C LYS A 382 -14.83 -15.18 -8.10
N THR A 383 -13.95 -14.20 -7.91
CA THR A 383 -12.51 -14.45 -7.80
C THR A 383 -12.06 -14.53 -6.35
N VAL A 384 -10.91 -15.16 -6.14
CA VAL A 384 -10.22 -15.13 -4.85
C VAL A 384 -9.53 -13.77 -4.71
N PRO A 385 -9.77 -13.02 -3.63
CA PRO A 385 -9.06 -11.78 -3.37
C PRO A 385 -7.53 -12.01 -3.37
N PRO A 386 -6.75 -11.15 -4.06
CA PRO A 386 -5.30 -11.25 -4.13
C PRO A 386 -4.64 -11.05 -2.76
N GLU A 387 -3.38 -11.50 -2.64
CA GLU A 387 -2.64 -11.48 -1.36
C GLU A 387 -2.53 -10.07 -0.78
N GLU A 388 -2.39 -9.04 -1.60
CA GLU A 388 -2.27 -7.64 -1.18
C GLU A 388 -3.53 -7.14 -0.46
N ILE A 389 -4.73 -7.54 -0.92
CA ILE A 389 -6.00 -7.22 -0.24
C ILE A 389 -6.08 -7.98 1.09
N ARG A 390 -5.66 -9.26 1.10
CA ARG A 390 -5.64 -10.07 2.33
C ARG A 390 -4.71 -9.47 3.37
N LEU A 391 -3.53 -9.01 2.97
CA LEU A 391 -2.57 -8.32 3.83
C LEU A 391 -3.13 -7.00 4.35
N ALA A 392 -3.75 -6.19 3.49
CA ALA A 392 -4.35 -4.93 3.91
C ALA A 392 -5.44 -5.13 4.96
N CYS A 393 -6.34 -6.10 4.75
CA CYS A 393 -7.42 -6.42 5.68
C CYS A 393 -6.94 -7.14 6.95
N SER A 394 -5.93 -7.99 6.80
CA SER A 394 -5.32 -8.80 7.87
C SER A 394 -6.31 -9.73 8.59
N VAL A 395 -7.35 -10.24 7.93
CA VAL A 395 -8.35 -11.15 8.50
C VAL A 395 -8.34 -12.51 7.82
N ALA A 396 -8.81 -13.56 8.52
CA ALA A 396 -8.81 -14.93 7.99
C ALA A 396 -10.08 -15.28 7.23
N GLY A 397 -11.20 -14.66 7.62
CA GLY A 397 -12.53 -14.94 7.09
C GLY A 397 -12.81 -14.33 5.72
N GLU A 398 -14.10 -14.27 5.40
CA GLU A 398 -14.61 -13.66 4.17
C GLU A 398 -14.51 -12.13 4.21
N PHE A 399 -14.31 -11.51 3.04
CA PHE A 399 -14.27 -10.06 2.88
C PHE A 399 -15.64 -9.48 2.54
N ARG A 400 -15.97 -8.33 3.09
CA ARG A 400 -17.19 -7.58 2.78
C ARG A 400 -16.89 -6.50 1.75
N LEU A 401 -17.34 -6.73 0.52
CA LEU A 401 -17.24 -5.73 -0.54
C LEU A 401 -18.39 -4.72 -0.45
N HIS A 402 -18.05 -3.44 -0.34
CA HIS A 402 -18.96 -2.34 -0.58
C HIS A 402 -18.69 -1.74 -1.96
N THR A 403 -19.69 -1.65 -2.82
CA THR A 403 -19.53 -1.16 -4.20
C THR A 403 -20.20 0.20 -4.39
N VAL A 404 -19.42 1.20 -4.76
CA VAL A 404 -19.86 2.53 -5.19
C VAL A 404 -20.03 2.50 -6.71
N LEU A 405 -21.28 2.51 -7.17
CA LEU A 405 -21.65 2.48 -8.57
C LEU A 405 -21.83 3.90 -9.09
N LEU A 406 -20.90 4.37 -9.93
CA LEU A 406 -21.00 5.67 -10.58
C LEU A 406 -21.86 5.53 -11.84
N ALA A 407 -22.99 6.22 -11.90
CA ALA A 407 -23.93 6.14 -13.01
C ALA A 407 -24.38 7.53 -13.49
N SER A 408 -24.53 7.68 -14.81
CA SER A 408 -25.22 8.84 -15.35
C SER A 408 -26.73 8.64 -15.21
N GLN A 409 -27.52 9.66 -15.50
CA GLN A 409 -28.98 9.56 -15.59
C GLN A 409 -29.43 8.46 -16.56
N ASP A 410 -28.64 8.19 -17.62
CA ASP A 410 -28.98 7.20 -18.64
C ASP A 410 -28.66 5.77 -18.19
N SER A 411 -27.70 5.60 -17.27
CA SER A 411 -27.32 4.29 -16.71
C SER A 411 -27.81 4.06 -15.28
N ALA A 412 -28.54 5.02 -14.69
CA ALA A 412 -29.01 4.96 -13.30
C ALA A 412 -29.89 3.75 -13.03
N ASP A 413 -30.86 3.45 -13.90
CA ASP A 413 -31.73 2.28 -13.75
C ASP A 413 -30.92 0.97 -13.80
N HIS A 414 -29.93 0.89 -14.69
CA HIS A 414 -29.04 -0.28 -14.76
C HIS A 414 -28.18 -0.42 -13.49
N ALA A 415 -27.69 0.69 -12.94
CA ALA A 415 -26.94 0.69 -11.69
C ALA A 415 -27.81 0.27 -10.49
N HIS A 416 -29.07 0.71 -10.42
CA HIS A 416 -30.01 0.26 -9.40
C HIS A 416 -30.32 -1.22 -9.51
N ASN A 417 -30.54 -1.74 -10.72
CA ASN A 417 -30.73 -3.17 -10.95
C ASN A 417 -29.48 -3.98 -10.56
N LEU A 418 -28.28 -3.48 -10.87
CA LEU A 418 -27.03 -4.11 -10.47
C LEU A 418 -26.86 -4.10 -8.94
N LYS A 419 -27.20 -3.00 -8.27
CA LYS A 419 -27.22 -2.94 -6.81
C LYS A 419 -28.12 -4.03 -6.22
N GLU A 420 -29.37 -4.14 -6.68
CA GLU A 420 -30.29 -5.18 -6.20
C GLU A 420 -29.75 -6.60 -6.45
N LYS A 421 -29.13 -6.82 -7.62
CA LYS A 421 -28.50 -8.08 -7.97
C LYS A 421 -27.32 -8.42 -7.05
N LEU A 422 -26.45 -7.46 -6.75
CA LEU A 422 -25.32 -7.63 -5.84
C LEU A 422 -25.78 -7.92 -4.42
N GLU A 423 -26.79 -7.19 -3.93
CA GLU A 423 -27.31 -7.35 -2.56
C GLU A 423 -28.18 -8.62 -2.40
N SER A 424 -28.53 -9.27 -3.51
CA SER A 424 -29.30 -10.53 -3.50
C SER A 424 -28.50 -11.69 -2.86
N PRO A 425 -29.16 -12.60 -2.10
CA PRO A 425 -28.49 -13.75 -1.48
C PRO A 425 -27.80 -14.70 -2.47
N SER A 426 -28.15 -14.64 -3.75
CA SER A 426 -27.55 -15.45 -4.82
C SER A 426 -26.18 -14.96 -5.29
N ALA A 427 -25.78 -13.73 -4.98
CA ALA A 427 -24.55 -13.12 -5.51
C ALA A 427 -23.25 -13.69 -4.91
N ALA A 428 -23.29 -14.20 -3.67
CA ALA A 428 -22.13 -14.72 -2.93
C ALA A 428 -22.02 -16.26 -2.95
N ASN A 429 -22.85 -16.97 -3.74
CA ASN A 429 -23.05 -18.41 -3.61
C ASN A 429 -22.08 -19.31 -4.39
N SER A 430 -20.87 -18.86 -4.71
CA SER A 430 -19.84 -19.79 -5.20
C SER A 430 -19.11 -20.40 -4.00
N ARG A 431 -18.90 -21.72 -3.99
CA ARG A 431 -18.17 -22.42 -2.90
C ARG A 431 -16.71 -21.97 -2.77
N GLU A 432 -16.23 -21.14 -3.68
CA GLU A 432 -14.83 -20.70 -3.81
C GLU A 432 -14.65 -19.19 -3.54
N SER A 433 -15.72 -18.38 -3.44
CA SER A 433 -15.59 -16.95 -3.19
C SER A 433 -15.28 -16.69 -1.72
N SER A 434 -14.14 -16.05 -1.42
CA SER A 434 -13.82 -15.54 -0.07
C SER A 434 -14.56 -14.22 0.22
N TRP A 435 -15.69 -13.96 -0.40
CA TRP A 435 -16.44 -12.72 -0.27
C TRP A 435 -17.79 -12.99 0.42
N ALA A 436 -18.06 -12.24 1.48
CA ALA A 436 -19.34 -12.23 2.17
C ALA A 436 -20.39 -11.48 1.35
N GLN A 437 -21.65 -11.44 1.83
CA GLN A 437 -22.72 -10.69 1.17
C GLN A 437 -22.29 -9.22 0.92
N PRO A 438 -22.25 -8.77 -0.34
CA PRO A 438 -21.79 -7.42 -0.64
C PRO A 438 -22.91 -6.41 -0.39
N SER A 439 -22.53 -5.15 -0.32
CA SER A 439 -23.46 -4.02 -0.32
C SER A 439 -23.12 -3.09 -1.48
N ALA A 440 -24.10 -2.33 -1.97
CA ALA A 440 -23.84 -1.36 -3.02
C ALA A 440 -24.60 -0.05 -2.81
N GLU A 441 -24.06 1.02 -3.37
CA GLU A 441 -24.72 2.30 -3.48
C GLU A 441 -24.57 2.85 -4.89
N VAL A 442 -25.50 3.73 -5.27
CA VAL A 442 -25.52 4.35 -6.59
C VAL A 442 -25.30 5.84 -6.41
N ILE A 443 -24.23 6.36 -6.99
CA ILE A 443 -23.99 7.78 -7.14
C ILE A 443 -24.42 8.16 -8.54
N ASN A 444 -25.62 8.73 -8.65
CA ASN A 444 -26.11 9.31 -9.89
C ASN A 444 -25.55 10.72 -10.05
N TYR A 445 -24.67 10.92 -11.04
CA TYR A 445 -24.05 12.21 -11.32
C TYR A 445 -24.77 13.04 -12.40
N GLY A 446 -25.97 12.61 -12.81
CA GLY A 446 -26.82 13.31 -13.77
C GLY A 446 -26.33 13.15 -15.20
N THR A 447 -26.27 14.25 -15.96
CA THR A 447 -25.84 14.23 -17.36
C THR A 447 -24.40 13.71 -17.51
N SER A 448 -24.22 12.78 -18.44
CA SER A 448 -22.92 12.21 -18.84
C SER A 448 -21.92 13.28 -19.27
N ALA A 449 -20.62 13.01 -19.13
CA ALA A 449 -19.56 13.92 -19.56
C ALA A 449 -19.63 14.22 -21.07
N GLY A 450 -20.03 13.22 -21.86
CA GLY A 450 -20.29 13.39 -23.29
C GLY A 450 -21.41 14.38 -23.59
N GLY A 451 -22.47 14.39 -22.78
CA GLY A 451 -23.64 15.27 -22.95
C GLY A 451 -23.47 16.70 -22.44
N ARG A 452 -22.35 17.04 -21.83
CA ARG A 452 -22.05 18.40 -21.32
C ARG A 452 -21.41 19.26 -22.41
N GLU A 453 -21.84 20.50 -22.52
CA GLU A 453 -21.44 21.41 -23.59
C GLU A 453 -20.27 22.31 -23.17
N THR A 454 -20.17 22.67 -21.89
CA THR A 454 -19.18 23.63 -21.38
C THR A 454 -18.13 22.98 -20.47
N VAL A 455 -17.00 23.68 -20.28
CA VAL A 455 -15.96 23.24 -19.36
C VAL A 455 -16.39 23.43 -17.89
N GLU A 456 -17.16 24.47 -17.57
CA GLU A 456 -17.74 24.70 -16.25
C GLU A 456 -18.66 23.54 -15.82
N GLU A 457 -19.47 23.02 -16.74
CA GLU A 457 -20.32 21.85 -16.48
C GLU A 457 -19.49 20.60 -16.18
N LEU A 458 -18.37 20.40 -16.88
CA LEU A 458 -17.45 19.29 -16.60
C LEU A 458 -16.76 19.44 -15.25
N THR A 459 -16.28 20.64 -14.92
CA THR A 459 -15.67 20.93 -13.62
C THR A 459 -16.66 20.73 -12.47
N THR A 460 -17.93 21.11 -12.68
CA THR A 460 -19.00 20.85 -11.72
C THR A 460 -19.25 19.35 -11.53
N LEU A 461 -19.28 18.57 -12.63
CA LEU A 461 -19.38 17.11 -12.58
C LEU A 461 -18.24 16.49 -11.78
N ILE A 462 -17.01 16.88 -12.12
CA ILE A 462 -15.78 16.38 -11.49
C ILE A 462 -15.80 16.64 -9.98
N ASN A 463 -16.11 17.88 -9.56
CA ASN A 463 -16.20 18.25 -8.15
C ASN A 463 -17.29 17.45 -7.42
N ASN A 464 -18.46 17.28 -8.06
CA ASN A 464 -19.58 16.52 -7.49
C ASN A 464 -19.21 15.04 -7.28
N VAL A 465 -18.65 14.39 -8.30
CA VAL A 465 -18.24 12.97 -8.20
C VAL A 465 -17.15 12.80 -7.14
N SER A 466 -16.14 13.68 -7.13
CA SER A 466 -15.08 13.64 -6.12
C SER A 466 -15.63 13.79 -4.69
N GLY A 467 -16.56 14.74 -4.49
CA GLY A 467 -17.21 14.99 -3.20
C GLY A 467 -18.10 13.84 -2.72
N GLU A 468 -18.93 13.27 -3.60
CA GLU A 468 -19.82 12.17 -3.25
C GLU A 468 -19.04 10.86 -3.00
N VAL A 469 -18.01 10.56 -3.79
CA VAL A 469 -17.11 9.41 -3.54
C VAL A 469 -16.39 9.60 -2.20
N ARG A 470 -15.92 10.81 -1.91
CA ARG A 470 -15.26 11.10 -0.64
C ARG A 470 -16.22 10.90 0.54
N LYS A 471 -17.43 11.43 0.44
CA LYS A 471 -18.47 11.30 1.45
C LYS A 471 -18.85 9.83 1.68
N SER A 472 -19.04 9.07 0.61
CA SER A 472 -19.27 7.63 0.67
C SER A 472 -18.21 6.90 1.50
N LEU A 473 -16.93 7.18 1.24
CA LEU A 473 -15.80 6.61 1.99
C LEU A 473 -15.77 7.08 3.46
N ASP A 474 -16.07 8.35 3.73
CA ASP A 474 -16.13 8.90 5.10
C ASP A 474 -17.30 8.32 5.92
N ASP A 475 -18.45 8.05 5.29
CA ASP A 475 -19.64 7.47 5.93
C ASP A 475 -19.45 5.97 6.27
N ARG A 476 -18.36 5.34 5.81
CA ARG A 476 -18.05 3.93 6.12
C ARG A 476 -17.57 3.75 7.56
N CYS A 477 -18.36 3.05 8.35
CA CYS A 477 -17.98 2.53 9.66
C CYS A 477 -18.35 1.04 9.76
N PRO A 478 -17.39 0.11 9.90
CA PRO A 478 -15.93 0.33 9.95
C PRO A 478 -15.35 0.88 8.65
N ARG A 479 -14.22 1.59 8.78
CA ARG A 479 -13.44 2.11 7.65
C ARG A 479 -12.91 0.96 6.78
N PRO A 480 -12.99 1.04 5.43
CA PRO A 480 -12.42 0.03 4.56
C PRO A 480 -10.91 -0.14 4.76
N ARG A 481 -10.40 -1.35 4.55
CA ARG A 481 -8.97 -1.69 4.63
C ARG A 481 -8.26 -1.64 3.28
N ALA A 482 -9.01 -1.63 2.20
CA ALA A 482 -8.50 -1.45 0.84
C ALA A 482 -9.57 -0.76 -0.02
N ILE A 483 -9.12 0.04 -0.98
CA ILE A 483 -9.99 0.68 -1.97
C ILE A 483 -9.58 0.20 -3.36
N LEU A 484 -10.53 -0.27 -4.14
CA LEU A 484 -10.38 -0.73 -5.51
C LEU A 484 -11.06 0.27 -6.45
N VAL A 485 -10.37 0.69 -7.50
CA VAL A 485 -10.94 1.57 -8.53
C VAL A 485 -10.88 0.87 -9.87
N ALA A 486 -12.04 0.58 -10.46
CA ALA A 486 -12.12 -0.10 -11.74
C ALA A 486 -11.69 0.80 -12.90
N THR A 487 -11.01 0.26 -13.92
CA THR A 487 -10.50 1.03 -15.07
C THR A 487 -11.54 1.38 -16.16
N LEU A 488 -12.82 1.21 -15.83
CA LEU A 488 -13.94 1.43 -16.74
C LEU A 488 -14.64 2.75 -16.40
N GLY A 489 -15.20 3.39 -17.43
CA GLY A 489 -16.04 4.59 -17.27
C GLY A 489 -15.59 5.81 -18.07
N GLU A 490 -16.37 6.88 -17.92
CA GLU A 490 -16.00 8.21 -18.41
C GLU A 490 -14.81 8.74 -17.60
N LYS A 491 -13.77 9.21 -18.28
CA LYS A 491 -12.51 9.64 -17.65
C LYS A 491 -12.74 10.79 -16.67
N GLU A 492 -13.68 11.66 -17.01
CA GLU A 492 -14.16 12.81 -16.25
C GLU A 492 -14.84 12.42 -14.93
N THR A 493 -15.18 11.15 -14.72
CA THR A 493 -15.80 10.66 -13.48
C THR A 493 -14.86 9.75 -12.70
N ILE A 494 -14.18 8.83 -13.40
CA ILE A 494 -13.33 7.81 -12.75
C ILE A 494 -11.97 8.37 -12.31
N LEU A 495 -11.38 9.35 -13.02
CA LEU A 495 -10.14 10.00 -12.56
C LEU A 495 -10.34 10.82 -11.27
N PRO A 496 -11.40 11.66 -11.15
CA PRO A 496 -11.71 12.32 -9.89
C PRO A 496 -12.04 11.34 -8.76
N ALA A 497 -12.71 10.22 -9.06
CA ALA A 497 -12.98 9.18 -8.09
C ALA A 497 -11.69 8.50 -7.60
N LEU A 498 -10.74 8.21 -8.52
CA LEU A 498 -9.40 7.72 -8.17
C LEU A 498 -8.67 8.72 -7.28
N SER A 499 -8.66 10.00 -7.63
CA SER A 499 -8.03 11.05 -6.83
C SER A 499 -8.67 11.21 -5.45
N ALA A 500 -10.00 11.11 -5.35
CA ALA A 500 -10.71 11.11 -4.07
C ALA A 500 -10.34 9.89 -3.21
N ALA A 501 -10.29 8.70 -3.82
CA ALA A 501 -9.84 7.47 -3.15
C ALA A 501 -8.40 7.57 -2.68
N GLN A 502 -7.48 8.11 -3.49
CA GLN A 502 -6.08 8.32 -3.11
C GLN A 502 -5.93 9.33 -1.97
N ASN A 503 -6.69 10.43 -1.98
CA ASN A 503 -6.73 11.36 -0.85
C ASN A 503 -7.21 10.70 0.44
N TYR A 504 -8.28 9.91 0.35
CA TYR A 504 -8.79 9.15 1.49
C TYR A 504 -7.76 8.13 1.98
N GLY A 505 -7.13 7.41 1.05
CA GLY A 505 -6.07 6.45 1.32
C GLY A 505 -4.87 7.07 2.01
N ALA A 506 -4.38 8.20 1.50
CA ALA A 506 -3.29 8.97 2.08
C ALA A 506 -3.63 9.46 3.50
N GLN A 507 -4.86 9.94 3.75
CA GLN A 507 -5.25 10.43 5.06
C GLN A 507 -5.27 9.34 6.14
N TRP A 508 -5.66 8.12 5.79
CA TRP A 508 -5.95 7.05 6.75
C TRP A 508 -4.99 5.86 6.69
N GLY A 509 -3.98 5.92 5.80
CA GLY A 509 -3.06 4.81 5.56
C GLY A 509 -3.76 3.60 4.98
N ILE A 510 -4.57 3.81 3.93
CA ILE A 510 -5.32 2.75 3.24
C ILE A 510 -4.79 2.61 1.81
N PRO A 511 -4.41 1.39 1.38
CA PRO A 511 -3.92 1.17 0.03
C PRO A 511 -5.06 1.30 -0.99
N VAL A 512 -4.74 1.95 -2.11
CA VAL A 512 -5.63 2.13 -3.26
C VAL A 512 -5.07 1.34 -4.44
N PHE A 513 -5.92 0.49 -5.02
CA PHE A 513 -5.58 -0.38 -6.14
C PHE A 513 -6.39 0.01 -7.36
N LEU A 514 -5.71 0.15 -8.50
CA LEU A 514 -6.37 0.10 -9.80
C LEU A 514 -6.68 -1.35 -10.14
N VAL A 515 -7.91 -1.61 -10.56
CA VAL A 515 -8.35 -2.95 -10.94
C VAL A 515 -8.82 -2.95 -12.39
N SER A 516 -8.19 -3.79 -13.20
CA SER A 516 -8.52 -3.98 -14.62
C SER A 516 -8.80 -5.45 -14.92
N THR A 517 -9.35 -5.72 -16.09
CA THR A 517 -9.60 -7.08 -16.59
C THR A 517 -8.92 -7.25 -17.94
N VAL A 518 -8.14 -8.32 -18.10
CA VAL A 518 -7.50 -8.68 -19.37
C VAL A 518 -7.99 -10.04 -19.82
N LYS A 519 -8.29 -10.18 -21.12
CA LYS A 519 -8.71 -11.44 -21.72
C LYS A 519 -7.50 -12.15 -22.30
N ARG A 520 -6.96 -13.16 -21.60
CA ARG A 520 -5.87 -14.03 -22.10
C ARG A 520 -6.34 -15.44 -22.50
N ASN A 521 -7.47 -15.90 -21.98
CA ASN A 521 -8.29 -17.05 -22.44
C ASN A 521 -9.67 -16.99 -21.75
N GLU A 522 -9.62 -16.73 -20.43
CA GLU A 522 -10.73 -16.28 -19.59
C GLU A 522 -10.46 -14.82 -19.15
N GLU A 523 -11.43 -14.18 -18.48
CA GLU A 523 -11.22 -12.85 -17.88
C GLU A 523 -10.36 -12.97 -16.61
N GLU A 524 -9.17 -12.38 -16.64
CA GLU A 524 -8.26 -12.33 -15.49
C GLU A 524 -8.23 -10.91 -14.93
N PHE A 525 -8.44 -10.77 -13.63
CA PHE A 525 -8.32 -9.50 -12.92
C PHE A 525 -6.85 -9.16 -12.67
N GLN A 526 -6.51 -7.90 -12.85
CA GLN A 526 -5.19 -7.37 -12.54
C GLN A 526 -5.31 -6.26 -11.52
N PHE A 527 -4.46 -6.31 -10.50
CA PHE A 527 -4.45 -5.38 -9.40
C PHE A 527 -3.13 -4.63 -9.41
N HIS A 528 -3.21 -3.31 -9.38
CA HIS A 528 -2.04 -2.45 -9.34
C HIS A 528 -2.19 -1.49 -8.18
N GLN A 529 -1.40 -1.72 -7.14
CA GLN A 529 -1.28 -0.76 -6.06
C GLN A 529 -0.51 0.45 -6.60
N PHE A 530 -1.10 1.64 -6.50
CA PHE A 530 -0.35 2.85 -6.76
C PHE A 530 0.61 3.13 -5.61
N GLY A 531 1.87 3.40 -5.96
CA GLY A 531 2.90 3.77 -5.00
C GLY A 531 2.49 4.98 -4.18
N LEU A 532 2.98 5.06 -2.95
CA LEU A 532 2.88 6.28 -2.17
C LEU A 532 3.73 7.38 -2.81
N HIS A 533 3.40 8.63 -2.52
CA HIS A 533 4.20 9.80 -2.92
C HIS A 533 5.70 9.56 -2.65
N GLN A 534 6.59 10.16 -3.44
CA GLN A 534 8.05 9.96 -3.32
C GLN A 534 8.54 10.15 -1.86
N ASP A 535 8.03 11.15 -1.14
CA ASP A 535 8.37 11.40 0.28
C ASP A 535 7.87 10.30 1.24
N ALA A 536 6.79 9.60 0.87
CA ALA A 536 6.26 8.50 1.67
C ALA A 536 7.10 7.23 1.55
N ARG A 537 7.88 7.07 0.47
CA ARG A 537 8.85 5.98 0.34
C ARG A 537 9.88 6.03 1.47
N GLU A 538 10.49 7.20 1.68
CA GLU A 538 11.49 7.37 2.73
C GLU A 538 10.90 7.11 4.11
N ALA A 539 9.70 7.64 4.39
CA ALA A 539 9.01 7.39 5.65
C ALA A 539 8.70 5.91 5.89
N LEU A 540 8.25 5.18 4.86
CA LEU A 540 8.03 3.74 4.96
C LEU A 540 9.34 2.98 5.21
N LEU A 541 10.45 3.36 4.56
CA LEU A 541 11.76 2.77 4.80
C LEU A 541 12.29 3.06 6.21
N ARG A 542 12.14 4.30 6.70
CA ARG A 542 12.45 4.68 8.09
C ARG A 542 11.64 3.85 9.08
N ALA A 543 10.34 3.66 8.81
CA ALA A 543 9.48 2.80 9.62
C ALA A 543 9.86 1.33 9.53
N ALA A 544 10.20 0.83 8.34
CA ALA A 544 10.61 -0.55 8.11
C ALA A 544 11.89 -0.86 8.89
N ARG A 545 12.86 0.06 8.86
CA ARG A 545 14.05 0.02 9.71
C ARG A 545 13.70 0.01 11.19
N TYR A 546 12.89 0.96 11.65
CA TYR A 546 12.47 1.05 13.06
C TYR A 546 11.82 -0.26 13.56
N CYS A 547 10.96 -0.87 12.74
CA CYS A 547 10.37 -2.17 13.03
C CYS A 547 11.43 -3.28 13.03
N MET A 548 12.35 -3.28 12.07
CA MET A 548 13.38 -4.30 11.92
C MET A 548 14.38 -4.32 13.09
N GLU A 549 14.83 -3.15 13.55
CA GLU A 549 15.69 -3.00 14.74
C GLU A 549 15.01 -3.53 16.01
N ARG A 550 13.68 -3.48 16.05
CA ARG A 550 12.85 -4.01 17.14
C ARG A 550 12.54 -5.51 16.97
N LEU A 551 12.89 -6.13 15.84
CA LEU A 551 12.47 -7.47 15.42
C LEU A 551 10.95 -7.60 15.15
N ASP A 552 10.29 -6.49 14.80
CA ASP A 552 8.93 -6.47 14.26
C ASP A 552 8.93 -6.81 12.75
N LEU A 553 9.36 -8.03 12.43
CA LEU A 553 9.64 -8.46 11.07
C LEU A 553 8.39 -8.58 10.20
N LEU A 554 7.23 -8.86 10.81
CA LEU A 554 5.95 -8.90 10.10
C LEU A 554 5.44 -7.49 9.79
N SER A 555 5.69 -6.54 10.70
CA SER A 555 5.45 -5.11 10.44
C SER A 555 6.37 -4.60 9.32
N THR A 556 7.65 -4.98 9.33
CA THR A 556 8.60 -4.68 8.24
C THR A 556 8.11 -5.27 6.91
N TYR A 557 7.66 -6.53 6.89
CA TYR A 557 7.06 -7.13 5.69
C TYR A 557 5.91 -6.29 5.14
N ARG A 558 4.94 -5.90 5.98
CA ARG A 558 3.80 -5.05 5.56
C ARG A 558 4.26 -3.71 5.01
N LEU A 559 5.17 -3.03 5.71
CA LEU A 559 5.70 -1.73 5.30
C LEU A 559 6.39 -1.81 3.93
N LEU A 560 7.17 -2.86 3.70
CA LEU A 560 7.85 -3.09 2.43
C LEU A 560 6.87 -3.48 1.32
N THR A 561 5.84 -4.28 1.62
CA THR A 561 4.78 -4.63 0.66
C THR A 561 3.99 -3.40 0.20
N LEU A 562 3.84 -2.41 1.08
CA LEU A 562 3.13 -1.17 0.79
C LEU A 562 3.96 -0.16 -0.04
N GLY A 563 5.27 -0.39 -0.14
CA GLY A 563 6.20 0.48 -0.85
C GLY A 563 6.22 0.30 -2.37
N ASP A 564 7.28 0.82 -2.98
CA ASP A 564 7.53 0.67 -4.41
C ASP A 564 7.89 -0.78 -4.81
N GLN A 565 8.21 -1.00 -6.08
CA GLN A 565 8.62 -2.33 -6.56
C GLN A 565 9.84 -2.88 -5.79
N LYS A 566 10.90 -2.09 -5.60
CA LYS A 566 12.12 -2.57 -4.95
C LYS A 566 11.86 -2.99 -3.51
N MET A 567 11.04 -2.22 -2.79
CA MET A 567 10.58 -2.57 -1.44
C MET A 567 9.80 -3.88 -1.44
N ARG A 568 8.85 -4.06 -2.37
CA ARG A 568 8.07 -5.30 -2.50
C ARG A 568 8.94 -6.53 -2.80
N GLU A 569 9.97 -6.38 -3.63
CA GLU A 569 10.93 -7.46 -3.93
C GLU A 569 11.69 -7.94 -2.69
N HIS A 570 11.90 -7.07 -1.71
CA HIS A 570 12.58 -7.38 -0.45
C HIS A 570 11.63 -7.74 0.70
N ALA A 571 10.33 -7.53 0.54
CA ALA A 571 9.35 -7.77 1.61
C ALA A 571 9.38 -9.23 2.09
N GLU A 572 9.44 -10.19 1.17
CA GLU A 572 9.42 -11.62 1.51
C GLU A 572 10.62 -12.07 2.36
N ALA A 573 11.75 -11.34 2.28
CA ALA A 573 12.90 -11.59 3.14
C ALA A 573 12.53 -11.37 4.63
N ALA A 574 11.76 -10.31 4.94
CA ALA A 574 11.30 -10.03 6.29
C ALA A 574 10.32 -11.10 6.81
N LYS A 575 9.34 -11.49 5.99
CA LYS A 575 8.38 -12.56 6.31
C LYS A 575 9.09 -13.89 6.60
N SER A 576 10.06 -14.24 5.77
CA SER A 576 10.84 -15.47 5.93
C SER A 576 11.76 -15.44 7.17
N LEU A 577 12.32 -14.29 7.54
CA LEU A 577 13.07 -14.13 8.80
C LEU A 577 12.17 -14.34 10.03
N ALA A 578 10.95 -13.79 10.01
CA ALA A 578 9.96 -13.96 11.07
C ALA A 578 9.59 -15.44 11.24
N LYS A 579 9.19 -16.09 10.14
CA LYS A 579 8.81 -17.50 10.10
C LYS A 579 9.93 -18.40 10.60
N ALA A 580 11.19 -18.11 10.25
CA ALA A 580 12.32 -18.91 10.71
C ALA A 580 12.53 -18.85 12.23
N LEU A 581 12.21 -17.73 12.90
CA LEU A 581 12.24 -17.65 14.36
C LEU A 581 11.04 -18.39 14.99
N GLU A 582 9.85 -18.21 14.44
CA GLU A 582 8.64 -18.93 14.88
C GLU A 582 8.83 -20.45 14.78
N GLU A 583 9.35 -20.95 13.66
CA GLU A 583 9.68 -22.37 13.47
C GLU A 583 10.68 -22.87 14.51
N ALA A 584 11.71 -22.07 14.83
CA ALA A 584 12.71 -22.46 15.81
C ALA A 584 12.13 -22.56 17.22
N VAL A 585 11.32 -21.58 17.62
CA VAL A 585 10.69 -21.53 18.95
C VAL A 585 9.66 -22.65 19.12
N ASN A 586 8.95 -23.04 18.06
CA ASN A 586 7.92 -24.08 18.11
C ASN A 586 8.42 -25.49 17.77
N ALA A 587 9.67 -25.65 17.34
CA ALA A 587 10.24 -26.94 17.00
C ALA A 587 10.20 -27.90 18.19
N LYS A 588 9.88 -29.17 17.95
CA LYS A 588 9.92 -30.20 18.98
C LYS A 588 11.35 -30.38 19.55
N GLN A 589 12.35 -30.24 18.67
CA GLN A 589 13.79 -30.33 18.95
C GLN A 589 14.45 -28.96 18.72
N ILE A 590 14.35 -28.05 19.69
CA ILE A 590 14.88 -26.68 19.58
C ILE A 590 16.41 -26.62 19.35
N ASP A 591 17.15 -27.65 19.76
CA ASP A 591 18.60 -27.75 19.57
C ASP A 591 19.00 -27.82 18.08
N GLU A 592 18.15 -28.32 17.19
CA GLU A 592 18.37 -28.29 15.72
C GLU A 592 18.45 -26.84 15.20
N HIS A 593 17.88 -25.89 15.94
CA HIS A 593 17.87 -24.47 15.58
C HIS A 593 18.82 -23.61 16.45
N ALA A 594 19.73 -24.22 17.21
CA ALA A 594 20.64 -23.51 18.11
C ALA A 594 21.52 -22.48 17.38
N ALA A 595 22.01 -22.78 16.17
CA ALA A 595 22.74 -21.82 15.35
C ALA A 595 21.90 -20.59 14.98
N ARG A 596 20.60 -20.78 14.69
CA ARG A 596 19.67 -19.68 14.37
C ARG A 596 19.40 -18.79 15.57
N ILE A 597 19.24 -19.37 16.76
CA ILE A 597 19.06 -18.61 18.00
C ILE A 597 20.34 -17.84 18.36
N ALA A 598 21.52 -18.44 18.14
CA ALA A 598 22.79 -17.73 18.31
C ALA A 598 22.92 -16.53 17.33
N ASP A 599 22.48 -16.69 16.08
CA ASP A 599 22.41 -15.59 15.12
C ASP A 599 21.49 -14.45 15.59
N ALA A 600 20.30 -14.78 16.08
CA ALA A 600 19.38 -13.79 16.64
C ALA A 600 19.97 -13.08 17.86
N TYR A 601 20.68 -13.80 18.75
CA TYR A 601 21.38 -13.20 19.88
C TYR A 601 22.46 -12.22 19.45
N ARG A 602 23.20 -12.47 18.36
CA ARG A 602 24.18 -11.51 17.83
C ARG A 602 23.53 -10.22 17.36
N VAL A 603 22.40 -10.32 16.67
CA VAL A 603 21.62 -9.14 16.22
C VAL A 603 21.13 -8.33 17.42
N ILE A 604 20.50 -9.00 18.40
CA ILE A 604 20.03 -8.40 19.65
C ILE A 604 21.19 -7.74 20.41
N ALA A 605 22.33 -8.40 20.50
CA ALA A 605 23.53 -7.89 21.18
C ALA A 605 24.07 -6.62 20.51
N GLY A 606 24.06 -6.57 19.17
CA GLY A 606 24.46 -5.41 18.39
C GLY A 606 23.59 -4.19 18.68
N PHE A 607 22.26 -4.33 18.58
CA PHE A 607 21.33 -3.23 18.87
C PHE A 607 21.34 -2.81 20.34
N CYS A 608 21.45 -3.77 21.28
CA CYS A 608 21.56 -3.43 22.71
C CYS A 608 22.87 -2.70 23.06
N GLN A 609 23.91 -2.84 22.23
CA GLN A 609 25.20 -2.16 22.40
C GLN A 609 25.18 -0.76 21.78
N SER A 610 24.57 -0.60 20.61
CA SER A 610 24.56 0.67 19.87
C SER A 610 23.48 1.65 20.33
N SER A 611 22.38 1.15 20.93
CA SER A 611 21.25 1.99 21.34
C SER A 611 21.24 2.30 22.84
N SER A 612 20.87 3.54 23.17
CA SER A 612 20.53 3.97 24.53
C SER A 612 19.02 3.96 24.81
N ASP A 613 18.18 3.61 23.82
CA ASP A 613 16.73 3.49 24.01
C ASP A 613 16.43 2.28 24.90
N GLU A 614 16.08 2.55 26.14
CA GLU A 614 15.77 1.53 27.13
C GLU A 614 14.53 0.70 26.76
N LEU A 615 13.55 1.30 26.06
CA LEU A 615 12.37 0.56 25.62
C LEU A 615 12.74 -0.47 24.55
N LEU A 616 13.58 -0.09 23.59
CA LEU A 616 14.14 -1.02 22.60
C LEU A 616 14.93 -2.13 23.30
N ARG A 617 15.83 -1.78 24.22
CA ARG A 617 16.67 -2.76 24.93
C ARG A 617 15.84 -3.74 25.74
N ALA A 618 14.87 -3.26 26.53
CA ALA A 618 13.99 -4.10 27.33
C ALA A 618 13.16 -5.08 26.47
N ARG A 619 12.73 -4.62 25.29
CA ARG A 619 12.04 -5.46 24.30
C ARG A 619 12.94 -6.55 23.76
N LEU A 620 14.12 -6.19 23.29
CA LEU A 620 15.11 -7.12 22.75
C LEU A 620 15.56 -8.14 23.80
N ALA A 621 15.71 -7.72 25.06
CA ALA A 621 15.97 -8.63 26.18
C ALA A 621 14.82 -9.61 26.43
N THR A 622 13.57 -9.17 26.25
CA THR A 622 12.39 -10.04 26.35
C THR A 622 12.39 -11.08 25.24
N ILE A 623 12.60 -10.68 23.99
CA ILE A 623 12.69 -11.59 22.85
C ILE A 623 13.83 -12.61 23.06
N ALA A 624 15.01 -12.17 23.49
CA ALA A 624 16.13 -13.05 23.79
C ALA A 624 15.78 -14.12 24.84
N GLY A 625 15.09 -13.73 25.91
CA GLY A 625 14.64 -14.67 26.93
C GLY A 625 13.58 -15.67 26.44
N GLU A 626 12.77 -15.28 25.46
CA GLU A 626 11.71 -16.12 24.89
C GLU A 626 12.22 -17.11 23.84
N LEU A 627 13.27 -16.77 23.09
CA LEU A 627 13.91 -17.68 22.13
C LEU A 627 14.42 -18.99 22.76
N ILE A 628 14.63 -19.01 24.08
CA ILE A 628 15.08 -20.18 24.86
C ILE A 628 14.03 -20.62 25.89
N PHE A 629 12.82 -20.10 25.79
CA PHE A 629 11.70 -20.61 26.55
C PHE A 629 11.38 -22.03 26.04
N ARG A 630 10.97 -22.89 26.97
CA ARG A 630 10.66 -24.28 26.65
C ARG A 630 9.16 -24.49 26.79
N GLY A 631 8.50 -24.79 25.68
CA GLY A 631 7.11 -25.21 25.62
C GLY A 631 6.89 -26.58 26.28
N ARG A 632 5.64 -26.87 26.68
CA ARG A 632 5.29 -28.13 27.35
C ARG A 632 5.46 -29.37 26.46
N SER A 633 5.32 -29.19 25.15
CA SER A 633 5.38 -30.22 24.12
C SER A 633 6.79 -30.49 23.58
N GLN A 634 7.79 -29.68 23.97
CA GLN A 634 9.16 -29.79 23.48
C GLN A 634 9.98 -30.80 24.28
N ASP A 635 10.87 -31.48 23.56
CA ASP A 635 11.87 -32.36 24.14
C ASP A 635 12.86 -31.56 25.00
N GLU A 636 13.54 -32.22 25.94
CA GLU A 636 14.50 -31.51 26.80
C GLU A 636 15.74 -31.11 25.98
N PRO A 637 16.03 -29.80 25.85
CA PRO A 637 17.20 -29.37 25.11
C PRO A 637 18.49 -29.75 25.84
N VAL A 638 19.54 -30.03 25.07
CA VAL A 638 20.90 -30.28 25.55
C VAL A 638 21.74 -29.03 25.33
N ILE A 639 21.70 -28.43 24.13
CA ILE A 639 22.44 -27.22 23.77
C ILE A 639 21.77 -26.02 24.43
N LEU A 640 20.48 -25.80 24.24
CA LEU A 640 19.77 -24.63 24.76
C LEU A 640 19.20 -24.82 26.18
N ARG A 641 19.77 -25.78 26.93
CA ARG A 641 19.33 -26.12 28.27
C ARG A 641 19.55 -24.98 29.27
N ARG A 642 18.53 -24.67 30.06
CA ARG A 642 18.63 -23.73 31.20
C ARG A 642 18.78 -24.48 32.51
N LYS A 643 19.63 -23.98 33.42
CA LYS A 643 19.78 -24.56 34.76
C LYS A 643 18.75 -23.96 35.73
N LYS A 644 17.54 -24.53 35.76
CA LYS A 644 16.44 -24.08 36.62
C LYS A 644 16.85 -24.06 38.10
N GLY A 645 16.47 -23.00 38.81
CA GLY A 645 16.69 -22.89 40.26
C GLY A 645 18.15 -22.70 40.70
N ASP A 646 19.09 -22.58 39.76
CA ASP A 646 20.50 -22.46 40.11
C ASP A 646 20.81 -21.13 40.81
N LYS A 647 21.25 -21.24 42.07
CA LYS A 647 21.78 -20.16 42.90
C LYS A 647 23.31 -20.23 43.03
N SER A 648 23.98 -21.13 42.30
CA SER A 648 25.43 -21.29 42.40
C SER A 648 26.15 -20.00 42.02
N ALA A 649 27.22 -19.73 42.76
CA ALA A 649 28.00 -18.52 42.59
C ALA A 649 28.75 -18.53 41.25
N VAL A 650 28.64 -17.45 40.48
CA VAL A 650 29.41 -17.25 39.25
C VAL A 650 30.56 -16.30 39.57
N LYS A 651 31.82 -16.68 39.28
CA LYS A 651 32.97 -15.78 39.56
C LYS A 651 33.04 -14.62 38.58
N THR A 652 32.91 -14.93 37.29
CA THR A 652 32.87 -13.99 36.17
C THR A 652 31.99 -14.56 35.05
N LEU A 653 31.47 -13.70 34.17
CA LEU A 653 30.69 -14.14 33.00
C LEU A 653 31.45 -15.13 32.12
N LYS A 654 32.74 -14.88 31.88
CA LYS A 654 33.61 -15.77 31.07
C LYS A 654 33.74 -17.17 31.66
N SER A 655 33.62 -17.30 32.98
CA SER A 655 33.70 -18.59 33.68
C SER A 655 32.36 -19.30 33.84
N ALA A 656 31.25 -18.65 33.49
CA ALA A 656 29.91 -19.23 33.62
C ALA A 656 29.70 -20.34 32.59
N THR A 657 28.96 -21.38 32.98
CA THR A 657 28.56 -22.42 32.02
C THR A 657 27.48 -21.91 31.08
N ARG A 658 27.33 -22.56 29.92
CA ARG A 658 26.25 -22.28 28.96
C ARG A 658 24.88 -22.21 29.63
N GLU A 659 24.53 -23.20 30.44
CA GLU A 659 23.22 -23.26 31.09
C GLU A 659 23.01 -22.18 32.15
N GLN A 660 24.09 -21.67 32.76
CA GLN A 660 24.04 -20.54 33.68
C GLN A 660 23.80 -19.24 32.90
N LEU A 661 24.51 -19.01 31.79
CA LEU A 661 24.34 -17.84 30.94
C LEU A 661 22.91 -17.75 30.40
N LEU A 662 22.40 -18.85 29.84
CA LEU A 662 21.01 -18.93 29.36
C LEU A 662 19.98 -18.70 30.48
N GLN A 663 20.26 -19.16 31.70
CA GLN A 663 19.40 -18.90 32.86
C GLN A 663 19.47 -17.45 33.35
N ILE A 664 20.61 -16.75 33.18
CA ILE A 664 20.74 -15.33 33.48
C ILE A 664 19.93 -14.52 32.47
N ILE A 665 20.10 -14.76 31.17
CA ILE A 665 19.32 -14.12 30.08
C ILE A 665 17.82 -14.20 30.37
N TYR A 666 17.33 -15.40 30.68
CA TYR A 666 15.92 -15.61 31.01
C TYR A 666 15.44 -14.83 32.26
N LYS A 667 16.30 -14.68 33.28
CA LYS A 667 15.93 -13.92 34.48
C LYS A 667 15.94 -12.42 34.24
N VAL A 668 16.94 -11.91 33.50
CA VAL A 668 17.00 -10.48 33.14
C VAL A 668 15.70 -10.04 32.50
N ARG A 669 15.22 -10.80 31.51
CA ARG A 669 13.89 -10.60 30.91
C ARG A 669 12.79 -10.38 31.97
N THR A 670 12.73 -11.22 33.00
CA THR A 670 11.61 -11.22 33.97
C THR A 670 11.61 -9.95 34.83
N GLU A 671 12.80 -9.39 35.06
CA GLU A 671 13.04 -8.24 35.93
C GLU A 671 12.92 -6.88 35.20
N THR A 672 12.70 -6.88 33.87
CA THR A 672 12.48 -5.65 33.09
C THR A 672 11.07 -5.08 33.26
N ALA A 673 10.93 -3.77 33.02
CA ALA A 673 9.65 -3.05 33.13
C ALA A 673 8.56 -3.46 32.11
N LEU A 674 8.91 -4.19 31.04
CA LEU A 674 7.94 -4.74 30.07
C LEU A 674 7.28 -6.03 30.58
N ASN A 675 7.90 -6.70 31.54
CA ASN A 675 7.35 -7.91 32.16
C ASN A 675 6.93 -7.59 33.60
N HIS A 676 7.35 -8.40 34.58
CA HIS A 676 6.90 -8.27 35.97
C HIS A 676 7.77 -7.33 36.81
N GLY A 677 8.85 -6.80 36.23
CA GLY A 677 9.85 -6.03 36.96
C GLY A 677 9.68 -4.52 36.86
N LYS A 678 10.73 -3.80 37.30
CA LYS A 678 10.78 -2.33 37.33
C LYS A 678 12.12 -1.77 36.89
N PHE A 679 13.04 -2.64 36.48
CA PHE A 679 14.42 -2.29 36.19
C PHE A 679 14.61 -2.02 34.70
N THR A 680 15.60 -1.20 34.40
CA THR A 680 16.25 -1.19 33.08
C THR A 680 16.96 -2.52 32.85
N VAL A 681 17.32 -2.84 31.61
CA VAL A 681 18.02 -4.08 31.25
C VAL A 681 19.33 -4.23 32.03
N ASP A 682 20.10 -3.16 32.16
CA ASP A 682 21.38 -3.19 32.89
C ASP A 682 21.17 -3.31 34.40
N GLN A 683 20.17 -2.64 34.97
CA GLN A 683 19.79 -2.80 36.38
C GLN A 683 19.28 -4.22 36.67
N ALA A 684 18.51 -4.80 35.75
CA ALA A 684 18.03 -6.17 35.84
C ALA A 684 19.20 -7.16 35.76
N LEU A 685 20.17 -6.91 34.89
CA LEU A 685 21.40 -7.69 34.83
C LEU A 685 22.20 -7.59 36.13
N GLU A 686 22.42 -6.38 36.62
CA GLU A 686 23.14 -6.13 37.88
C GLU A 686 22.46 -6.82 39.06
N ASP A 687 21.14 -6.72 39.19
CA ASP A 687 20.38 -7.40 40.24
C ASP A 687 20.47 -8.94 40.12
N VAL A 688 20.30 -9.48 38.92
CA VAL A 688 20.40 -10.93 38.68
C VAL A 688 21.81 -11.45 38.95
N LEU A 689 22.85 -10.68 38.61
CA LEU A 689 24.24 -11.00 38.90
C LEU A 689 24.57 -10.80 40.39
N GLY A 690 24.09 -9.74 41.04
CA GLY A 690 24.30 -9.47 42.47
C GLY A 690 23.70 -10.55 43.37
N LYS A 691 22.60 -11.18 42.94
CA LYS A 691 22.02 -12.38 43.59
C LYS A 691 22.88 -13.65 43.41
N ARG A 692 23.93 -13.62 42.58
CA ARG A 692 24.74 -14.79 42.16
C ARG A 692 26.26 -14.59 42.24
N ILE A 693 26.75 -13.37 42.40
CA ILE A 693 28.19 -13.04 42.41
C ILE A 693 28.49 -12.31 43.72
N SER A 694 29.52 -12.74 44.44
CA SER A 694 30.01 -12.04 45.62
C SER A 694 30.60 -10.67 45.20
N SER A 695 30.27 -9.61 45.94
CA SER A 695 30.48 -8.18 45.58
C SER A 695 31.91 -7.75 45.23
N THR A 696 32.92 -8.60 45.43
CA THR A 696 34.34 -8.28 45.20
C THR A 696 34.86 -8.65 43.80
N SER A 697 34.07 -9.29 42.93
CA SER A 697 34.55 -9.80 41.62
C SER A 697 33.71 -9.40 40.39
N LEU A 698 32.71 -8.54 40.54
CA LEU A 698 31.91 -8.03 39.43
C LEU A 698 32.69 -6.93 38.68
N PRO A 699 32.97 -7.07 37.37
CA PRO A 699 33.47 -5.96 36.58
C PRO A 699 32.37 -4.89 36.50
N THR A 700 32.70 -3.65 36.88
CA THR A 700 31.80 -2.49 36.90
C THR A 700 31.25 -2.07 35.53
N THR A 701 31.57 -2.80 34.45
CA THR A 701 31.27 -2.44 33.05
C THR A 701 30.60 -3.56 32.26
N THR A 702 30.06 -4.58 32.93
CA THR A 702 29.43 -5.71 32.24
C THR A 702 28.07 -5.31 31.67
N THR A 703 27.90 -5.45 30.36
CA THR A 703 26.64 -5.12 29.66
C THR A 703 25.81 -6.36 29.33
N TYR A 704 24.53 -6.15 29.01
CA TYR A 704 23.68 -7.22 28.48
C TYR A 704 24.18 -7.76 27.13
N SER A 705 24.81 -6.92 26.31
CA SER A 705 25.45 -7.36 25.06
C SER A 705 26.58 -8.35 25.33
N ASP A 706 27.43 -8.09 26.33
CA ASP A 706 28.50 -9.01 26.74
C ASP A 706 27.95 -10.37 27.19
N LEU A 707 26.80 -10.38 27.89
CA LEU A 707 26.12 -11.60 28.29
C LEU A 707 25.64 -12.44 27.09
N LEU A 708 25.01 -11.78 26.10
CA LEU A 708 24.55 -12.45 24.89
C LEU A 708 25.71 -13.01 24.08
N GLN A 709 26.80 -12.24 23.90
CA GLN A 709 27.98 -12.72 23.18
C GLN A 709 28.66 -13.90 23.89
N ALA A 710 28.80 -13.85 25.22
CA ALA A 710 29.31 -14.99 25.98
C ALA A 710 28.43 -16.24 25.83
N ALA A 711 27.10 -16.07 25.77
CA ALA A 711 26.19 -17.18 25.53
C ALA A 711 26.32 -17.74 24.11
N VAL A 712 26.47 -16.87 23.09
CA VAL A 712 26.70 -17.24 21.69
C VAL A 712 27.96 -18.10 21.55
N ASP A 713 29.09 -17.66 22.12
CA ASP A 713 30.35 -18.43 22.06
C ASP A 713 30.17 -19.85 22.64
N LYS A 714 29.50 -19.95 23.80
CA LYS A 714 29.22 -21.24 24.45
C LYS A 714 28.20 -22.11 23.72
N ILE A 715 27.26 -21.51 22.98
CA ILE A 715 26.36 -22.24 22.09
C ILE A 715 27.14 -22.79 20.90
N GLN A 716 28.03 -22.00 20.29
CA GLN A 716 28.85 -22.44 19.16
C GLN A 716 29.78 -23.59 19.52
N GLU A 717 30.50 -23.48 20.64
CA GLU A 717 31.32 -24.58 21.19
C GLU A 717 30.51 -25.88 21.36
N ALA A 718 29.21 -25.77 21.66
CA ALA A 718 28.32 -26.93 21.86
C ALA A 718 27.80 -27.55 20.56
N ILE A 719 27.81 -26.76 19.50
CA ILE A 719 27.38 -27.14 18.16
C ILE A 719 28.53 -27.81 17.41
N GLU A 720 29.79 -27.48 17.73
CA GLU A 720 30.98 -28.13 17.18
C GLU A 720 30.91 -29.66 17.38
N GLY A 721 30.72 -30.40 16.28
CA GLY A 721 30.53 -31.86 16.28
C GLY A 721 29.08 -32.35 16.11
N LYS A 722 28.09 -31.46 15.96
CA LYS A 722 26.67 -31.78 15.70
C LYS A 722 26.18 -31.15 14.39
N PRO A 723 26.29 -31.87 13.24
CA PRO A 723 25.99 -31.30 11.92
C PRO A 723 24.54 -30.81 11.75
N GLU A 724 23.58 -31.45 12.44
CA GLU A 724 22.14 -31.08 12.38
C GLU A 724 21.84 -29.70 13.00
N SER A 725 22.71 -29.19 13.88
CA SER A 725 22.56 -27.90 14.56
C SER A 725 23.52 -26.82 14.03
N ALA A 726 24.31 -27.13 12.99
CA ALA A 726 25.57 -26.43 12.71
C ALA A 726 25.48 -25.17 11.85
N SER A 727 24.47 -25.03 11.00
CA SER A 727 24.41 -23.93 10.04
C SER A 727 23.15 -23.09 10.18
N SER A 728 23.35 -21.78 10.21
CA SER A 728 22.31 -20.79 10.01
C SER A 728 22.89 -19.64 9.19
N ASN A 729 22.06 -19.06 8.33
CA ASN A 729 22.36 -17.82 7.63
C ASN A 729 21.38 -16.71 8.04
N TRP A 730 20.70 -16.89 9.18
CA TRP A 730 19.63 -15.98 9.59
C TRP A 730 20.18 -14.58 9.85
N LYS A 731 21.32 -14.46 10.55
CA LYS A 731 21.97 -13.16 10.76
C LYS A 731 22.38 -12.52 9.43
N GLN A 732 23.00 -13.30 8.53
CA GLN A 732 23.43 -12.80 7.23
C GLN A 732 22.24 -12.20 6.46
N ARG A 733 21.14 -12.94 6.36
CA ARG A 733 19.92 -12.49 5.68
C ARG A 733 19.29 -11.26 6.36
N PHE A 734 19.35 -11.20 7.69
CA PHE A 734 18.92 -10.02 8.45
C PHE A 734 19.80 -8.81 8.12
N ASP A 735 21.12 -8.96 8.15
CA ASP A 735 22.06 -7.88 7.84
C ASP A 735 21.94 -7.41 6.37
N GLU A 736 21.72 -8.34 5.43
CA GLU A 736 21.50 -8.03 4.00
C GLU A 736 20.26 -7.17 3.80
N LEU A 737 19.13 -7.55 4.40
CA LEU A 737 17.89 -6.77 4.30
C LEU A 737 18.02 -5.42 5.03
N HIS A 738 18.59 -5.41 6.24
CA HIS A 738 18.80 -4.17 6.99
C HIS A 738 19.75 -3.22 6.26
N GLY A 739 20.85 -3.76 5.72
CA GLY A 739 21.82 -3.01 4.92
C GLY A 739 21.24 -2.48 3.61
N TRP A 740 20.33 -3.22 2.98
CA TRP A 740 19.59 -2.74 1.82
C TRP A 740 18.68 -1.55 2.19
N ILE A 741 17.90 -1.65 3.27
CA ILE A 741 17.04 -0.55 3.75
C ILE A 741 17.87 0.70 4.04
N GLU A 742 19.00 0.56 4.75
CA GLU A 742 19.94 1.65 5.02
C GLU A 742 20.55 2.22 3.73
N GLY A 743 20.90 1.36 2.77
CA GLY A 743 21.40 1.80 1.46
C GLY A 743 20.39 2.68 0.72
N GLU A 744 19.11 2.30 0.74
CA GLU A 744 18.03 3.06 0.09
C GLU A 744 17.65 4.35 0.84
N LEU A 745 17.95 4.46 2.14
CA LEU A 745 17.77 5.70 2.92
C LEU A 745 18.91 6.70 2.73
N ASN A 746 20.09 6.22 2.32
CA ASN A 746 21.29 7.05 2.12
C ASN A 746 21.55 7.38 0.63
N ALA A 747 20.74 6.85 -0.28
CA ALA A 747 20.79 7.09 -1.72
C ALA A 747 19.90 8.27 -2.10
#